data_AF-A0A6C0QQL9-F1
#
_entry.id   AF-A0A6C0QQL9-F1
#
_cell.length_a   1.000
_cell.length_b   1.000
_cell.length_c   1.000
_cell.angle_alpha   90.00
_cell.angle_beta   90.00
_cell.angle_gamma   90.00
#
_symmetry.space_group_name_H-M   'P 1'
#
loop_
_entity.id
_entity.type
_entity.pdbx_description
1 polymer ?
#
loop_
_entity_poly.entity_id
_entity_poly.type
_entity_poly.pdbx_seq_one_letter_code
_entity_poly.pdbx_strand_id
1 'polypeptide(L)'
;MKKLFAILLAASMLFTVIPQGNASADTSQVAVKLVNYIGKNSSIDVKVTGNYRISETGSALNSGQTYTVKASSGVLSLYSGNQKLREFGAQFSMVPVTYGTSSTLTIQNGNSYTGTITFQAEGSIVTPVNKLPMEDYLKGVLPKEVSSAYPLESLKAQAVSARTHASRFTSAGKTMDDTTSYQVYGGYSSWQDKTSQAVDQTAGVVLMYGGTYAQTYFSASNGGMTESAENAWGGSSIPYLTAKRDPYDDSYNWSVTLNKTQISTAGLDLKNPNSWWSQVVEANKNEAANMKTFMLNNGYGGKDLKITGISSLTVDAAKNSSGRSIKGSITVQYMAKNELNPDGSIKIQTATFHDLKLSQLRAMIGNAIWKSLLVTNVTNGSNSYTVSGKGYGHGVGMSQYGMKARGEAGQSYKEILQFYYPGTTLTGGSDPGPGPDPVIDHINLIATSSLHMSPGGPVDGAITAQTVSVLAKQGEWVKIQTWKGARWIVPNRDFSLPAKLPLSKDTSLHEKPDSSSTYMGTVSAPQNVSILSKEGDWYLIETWRGPLWVLPNHDFSLPATITLTKVTSLHNEPDEKSAYLGALSPQTVSVLAKKGDWYQITTWKGPLWIVPNRDFSVPEKLLLFMNTSLHEKPDSSSTYMGTVSAPQNVTVLDKKGDWYLIQTWRGPLWILPNHDTSLPSTITLTKVTSLHSEPNGVYSGSVSPQTVTVLGKQGDWYQISTWKGPLWILPNQNFN
;
A
#
# COMPACT_ATOMS: atom_id res chain seq x y z
N MET A 1 7.23 7.51 91.19
CA MET A 1 6.99 6.13 90.71
C MET A 1 6.77 6.21 89.19
N LYS A 2 7.35 5.45 88.25
CA LYS A 2 8.56 4.58 88.06
C LYS A 2 8.60 4.28 86.52
N LYS A 3 9.68 4.35 85.71
CA LYS A 3 11.06 4.88 85.79
C LYS A 3 11.59 5.15 84.34
N LEU A 4 12.11 6.36 84.07
CA LEU A 4 13.36 6.71 83.33
C LEU A 4 13.75 6.12 81.93
N PHE A 5 14.19 7.06 81.06
CA PHE A 5 15.41 7.10 80.21
C PHE A 5 15.45 6.61 78.74
N ALA A 6 16.45 7.17 78.02
CA ALA A 6 16.65 7.21 76.57
C ALA A 6 17.96 6.51 76.10
N ILE A 7 18.09 6.25 74.78
CA ILE A 7 19.31 6.04 73.94
C ILE A 7 18.87 5.62 72.50
N LEU A 8 19.70 5.60 71.44
CA LEU A 8 20.49 6.64 70.74
C LEU A 8 21.15 6.01 69.47
N LEU A 9 21.55 6.84 68.48
CA LEU A 9 22.30 6.48 67.24
C LEU A 9 21.57 5.58 66.20
N ALA A 10 22.03 5.41 64.95
CA ALA A 10 22.56 6.31 63.89
C ALA A 10 23.16 5.45 62.74
N ALA A 11 22.96 5.85 61.46
CA ALA A 11 23.68 5.45 60.23
C ALA A 11 23.93 3.93 59.98
N SER A 12 23.66 3.40 58.78
CA SER A 12 24.27 3.88 57.52
C SER A 12 23.41 3.62 56.28
N MET A 13 23.65 4.43 55.25
CA MET A 13 23.17 4.15 53.90
C MET A 13 23.94 2.99 53.29
N LEU A 14 23.22 2.06 52.66
CA LEU A 14 23.73 1.29 51.53
C LEU A 14 22.77 1.52 50.36
N PHE A 15 23.28 2.14 49.30
CA PHE A 15 22.54 2.32 48.05
C PHE A 15 22.24 0.93 47.44
N THR A 16 21.04 0.40 47.67
CA THR A 16 20.44 -0.48 46.67
C THR A 16 19.86 0.41 45.58
N VAL A 17 20.51 0.38 44.42
CA VAL A 17 19.98 0.96 43.19
C VAL A 17 18.61 0.34 42.96
N ILE A 18 17.55 1.11 43.21
CA ILE A 18 16.22 0.80 42.67
C ILE A 18 16.40 0.88 41.16
N PRO A 19 16.29 -0.23 40.40
CA PRO A 19 16.19 -0.12 38.97
C PRO A 19 14.91 0.67 38.74
N GLN A 20 15.02 1.89 38.19
CA GLN A 20 13.85 2.56 37.67
C GLN A 20 13.24 1.61 36.65
N GLY A 21 12.08 1.04 37.00
CA GLY A 21 11.36 0.14 36.13
C GLY A 21 10.92 0.93 34.92
N ASN A 22 11.74 0.92 33.87
CA ASN A 22 11.35 1.40 32.56
C ASN A 22 9.99 0.77 32.26
N ALA A 23 9.00 1.61 31.96
CA ALA A 23 7.68 1.16 31.57
C ALA A 23 7.83 0.36 30.26
N SER A 24 7.98 -0.95 30.39
CA SER A 24 8.12 -1.85 29.25
C SER A 24 6.82 -1.76 28.45
N ALA A 25 6.94 -1.38 27.18
CA ALA A 25 5.94 -1.77 26.20
C ALA A 25 5.73 -3.30 26.33
N ASP A 26 4.49 -3.77 26.18
CA ASP A 26 4.20 -5.19 26.32
C ASP A 26 5.03 -6.00 25.31
N THR A 27 5.94 -6.83 25.82
CA THR A 27 6.84 -7.67 25.02
C THR A 27 6.21 -9.01 24.65
N SER A 28 4.88 -9.14 24.76
CA SER A 28 4.14 -10.35 24.43
C SER A 28 4.41 -10.83 23.00
N GLN A 29 5.15 -11.94 22.90
CA GLN A 29 5.38 -12.64 21.64
C GLN A 29 4.24 -13.63 21.39
N VAL A 30 3.65 -13.55 20.20
CA VAL A 30 2.66 -14.51 19.70
C VAL A 30 3.40 -15.69 19.08
N ALA A 31 2.88 -16.90 19.26
CA ALA A 31 3.32 -18.10 18.55
C ALA A 31 2.16 -18.67 17.72
N VAL A 32 2.35 -18.81 16.41
CA VAL A 32 1.35 -19.26 15.44
C VAL A 32 1.82 -20.49 14.70
N LYS A 33 1.15 -21.63 14.90
CA LYS A 33 1.34 -22.86 14.12
C LYS A 33 0.77 -22.65 12.71
N LEU A 34 1.61 -22.81 11.69
CA LEU A 34 1.24 -22.56 10.30
C LEU A 34 0.67 -23.84 9.67
N VAL A 35 -0.66 -23.91 9.57
CA VAL A 35 -1.43 -25.08 9.10
C VAL A 35 -2.19 -24.75 7.81
N ASN A 36 -2.82 -23.58 7.74
CA ASN A 36 -3.79 -23.19 6.71
C ASN A 36 -3.17 -23.12 5.31
N TYR A 37 -1.99 -22.49 5.18
CA TYR A 37 -1.31 -22.31 3.89
C TYR A 37 -0.29 -23.39 3.56
N ILE A 38 0.15 -24.15 4.56
CA ILE A 38 1.21 -25.16 4.41
C ILE A 38 0.57 -26.55 4.25
N GLY A 39 -0.34 -26.94 5.15
CA GLY A 39 -0.89 -28.29 5.20
C GLY A 39 0.12 -29.32 5.73
N LYS A 40 -0.22 -30.60 5.58
CA LYS A 40 0.59 -31.72 6.12
C LYS A 40 1.64 -32.17 5.09
N ASN A 41 2.88 -31.69 5.23
CA ASN A 41 3.99 -32.04 4.34
C ASN A 41 5.16 -32.67 5.11
N SER A 42 5.83 -33.67 4.53
CA SER A 42 7.08 -34.25 5.05
C SER A 42 8.34 -33.46 4.65
N SER A 43 8.20 -32.54 3.70
CA SER A 43 9.27 -31.70 3.16
C SER A 43 8.70 -30.32 2.83
N ILE A 44 9.37 -29.26 3.25
CA ILE A 44 8.98 -27.87 2.96
C ILE A 44 10.20 -27.05 2.55
N ASP A 45 10.02 -26.13 1.60
CA ASP A 45 11.06 -25.20 1.18
C ASP A 45 10.91 -23.85 1.88
N VAL A 46 12.07 -23.26 2.24
CA VAL A 46 12.20 -22.03 3.01
C VAL A 46 13.26 -21.15 2.35
N LYS A 47 12.83 -20.09 1.67
CA LYS A 47 13.72 -19.07 1.09
C LYS A 47 14.03 -17.99 2.13
N VAL A 48 15.31 -17.80 2.41
CA VAL A 48 15.81 -16.80 3.37
C VAL A 48 15.98 -15.46 2.67
N THR A 49 15.59 -14.37 3.32
CA THR A 49 15.90 -12.99 2.89
C THR A 49 16.35 -12.20 4.11
N GLY A 50 17.49 -11.51 3.99
CA GLY A 50 18.14 -10.84 5.11
C GLY A 50 18.97 -11.79 5.98
N ASN A 51 19.32 -11.34 7.18
CA ASN A 51 20.28 -12.02 8.04
C ASN A 51 19.58 -12.95 9.04
N TYR A 52 19.61 -14.25 8.76
CA TYR A 52 19.14 -15.31 9.66
C TYR A 52 20.27 -16.20 10.16
N ARG A 53 20.04 -16.84 11.31
CA ARG A 53 20.86 -17.91 11.84
C ARG A 53 20.00 -19.04 12.38
N ILE A 54 20.58 -20.24 12.48
CA ILE A 54 20.00 -21.35 13.23
C ILE A 54 20.30 -21.14 14.72
N SER A 55 19.28 -21.21 15.58
CA SER A 55 19.42 -20.90 17.01
C SER A 55 20.32 -21.89 17.73
N GLU A 56 20.20 -23.17 17.38
CA GLU A 56 20.79 -24.31 18.07
C GLU A 56 22.29 -24.47 17.78
N THR A 57 22.80 -23.86 16.69
CA THR A 57 24.21 -23.93 16.28
C THR A 57 24.88 -22.57 16.09
N GLY A 58 24.10 -21.47 16.12
CA GLY A 58 24.57 -20.13 15.76
C GLY A 58 24.92 -19.95 14.28
N SER A 59 24.80 -20.99 13.44
CA SER A 59 25.21 -20.97 12.04
C SER A 59 24.37 -19.99 11.22
N ALA A 60 25.02 -19.09 10.49
CA ALA A 60 24.35 -18.17 9.58
C ALA A 60 23.68 -18.90 8.40
N LEU A 61 22.59 -18.32 7.90
CA LEU A 61 21.90 -18.72 6.68
C LEU A 61 22.10 -17.62 5.62
N ASN A 62 22.34 -18.01 4.38
CA ASN A 62 22.64 -17.07 3.31
C ASN A 62 21.37 -16.41 2.79
N SER A 63 21.35 -15.09 2.71
CA SER A 63 20.26 -14.32 2.10
C SER A 63 20.10 -14.70 0.62
N GLY A 64 18.86 -14.84 0.16
CA GLY A 64 18.50 -15.27 -1.19
C GLY A 64 18.47 -16.79 -1.40
N GLN A 65 19.09 -17.57 -0.52
CA GLN A 65 19.16 -19.03 -0.64
C GLN A 65 17.86 -19.70 -0.17
N THR A 66 17.47 -20.78 -0.86
CA THR A 66 16.39 -21.67 -0.44
C THR A 66 16.98 -22.91 0.24
N TYR A 67 16.45 -23.24 1.41
CA TYR A 67 16.75 -24.44 2.17
C TYR A 67 15.52 -25.33 2.26
N THR A 68 15.70 -26.66 2.23
CA THR A 68 14.60 -27.61 2.38
C THR A 68 14.66 -28.24 3.78
N VAL A 69 13.55 -28.17 4.52
CA VAL A 69 13.38 -28.83 5.82
C VAL A 69 12.60 -30.12 5.59
N LYS A 70 13.12 -31.26 6.08
CA LYS A 70 12.46 -32.57 5.96
C LYS A 70 12.26 -33.22 7.32
N ALA A 71 11.10 -33.86 7.52
CA ALA A 71 10.78 -34.67 8.69
C ALA A 71 10.75 -36.16 8.32
N SER A 72 11.40 -36.99 9.13
CA SER A 72 11.30 -38.45 9.05
C SER A 72 11.34 -39.03 10.45
N SER A 73 10.32 -39.81 10.83
CA SER A 73 10.26 -40.54 12.11
C SER A 73 10.55 -39.68 13.35
N GLY A 74 10.03 -38.44 13.38
CA GLY A 74 10.23 -37.49 14.50
C GLY A 74 11.52 -36.69 14.44
N VAL A 75 12.31 -36.80 13.37
CA VAL A 75 13.61 -36.12 13.23
C VAL A 75 13.60 -35.15 12.05
N LEU A 76 14.05 -33.91 12.30
CA LEU A 76 14.23 -32.87 11.30
C LEU A 76 15.65 -32.84 10.73
N SER A 77 15.74 -32.69 9.41
CA SER A 77 16.99 -32.46 8.67
C SER A 77 16.85 -31.24 7.75
N LEU A 78 17.91 -30.43 7.68
CA LEU A 78 18.02 -29.25 6.81
C LEU A 78 18.92 -29.56 5.61
N TYR A 79 18.49 -29.14 4.43
CA TYR A 79 19.19 -29.36 3.16
C TYR A 79 19.41 -28.03 2.42
N SER A 80 20.46 -28.00 1.59
CA SER A 80 20.64 -27.02 0.52
C SER A 80 20.69 -27.77 -0.81
N GLY A 81 19.64 -27.65 -1.62
CA GLY A 81 19.42 -28.53 -2.76
C GLY A 81 19.40 -30.00 -2.28
N ASN A 82 20.24 -30.84 -2.89
CA ASN A 82 20.34 -32.27 -2.53
C ASN A 82 21.27 -32.55 -1.33
N GLN A 83 22.08 -31.59 -0.89
CA GLN A 83 23.04 -31.80 0.19
C GLN A 83 22.37 -31.63 1.56
N LYS A 84 22.41 -32.68 2.39
CA LYS A 84 22.05 -32.59 3.82
C LYS A 84 23.12 -31.75 4.54
N LEU A 85 22.70 -30.66 5.16
CA LEU A 85 23.58 -29.78 5.94
C LEU A 85 23.68 -30.26 7.39
N ARG A 86 22.55 -30.62 8.00
CA ARG A 86 22.47 -30.97 9.43
C ARG A 86 21.18 -31.73 9.77
N GLU A 87 21.21 -32.41 10.90
CA GLU A 87 20.08 -33.02 11.60
C GLU A 87 19.94 -32.39 12.99
N PHE A 88 18.70 -32.22 13.49
CA PHE A 88 18.41 -31.45 14.71
C PHE A 88 17.54 -32.17 15.75
N GLY A 89 17.13 -33.42 15.51
CA GLY A 89 16.12 -34.07 16.33
C GLY A 89 14.73 -33.47 16.08
N ALA A 90 13.89 -33.38 17.12
CA ALA A 90 12.46 -33.08 16.97
C ALA A 90 12.13 -31.63 16.59
N GLN A 91 13.02 -30.65 16.83
CA GLN A 91 12.79 -29.25 16.47
C GLN A 91 14.10 -28.47 16.26
N PHE A 92 14.03 -27.39 15.48
CA PHE A 92 15.06 -26.34 15.43
C PHE A 92 14.48 -25.00 15.00
N SER A 93 15.19 -23.90 15.22
CA SER A 93 14.68 -22.55 14.99
C SER A 93 15.57 -21.73 14.05
N MET A 94 14.98 -21.14 13.02
CA MET A 94 15.59 -20.08 12.23
C MET A 94 15.20 -18.72 12.84
N VAL A 95 16.20 -17.97 13.29
CA VAL A 95 16.05 -16.74 14.07
C VAL A 95 16.73 -15.58 13.31
N PRO A 96 16.09 -14.42 13.14
CA PRO A 96 16.73 -13.27 12.52
C PRO A 96 17.82 -12.72 13.46
N VAL A 97 18.96 -12.29 12.89
CA VAL A 97 20.03 -11.62 13.64
C VAL A 97 19.56 -10.24 14.12
N THR A 98 18.76 -9.57 13.28
CA THR A 98 18.06 -8.32 13.62
C THR A 98 16.61 -8.46 13.17
N TYR A 99 15.69 -8.29 14.11
CA TYR A 99 14.25 -8.32 13.84
C TYR A 99 13.83 -7.10 13.00
N GLY A 100 13.05 -7.32 11.96
CA GLY A 100 12.53 -6.26 11.08
C GLY A 100 12.09 -6.82 9.73
N THR A 101 11.47 -5.97 8.90
CA THR A 101 10.92 -6.34 7.59
C THR A 101 11.99 -6.65 6.53
N SER A 102 13.24 -6.25 6.76
CA SER A 102 14.40 -6.64 5.95
C SER A 102 14.81 -8.11 6.14
N SER A 103 14.29 -8.77 7.19
CA SER A 103 14.60 -10.15 7.56
C SER A 103 13.31 -10.97 7.49
N THR A 104 13.15 -11.78 6.44
CA THR A 104 11.98 -12.65 6.27
C THR A 104 12.37 -14.08 5.85
N LEU A 105 11.50 -15.03 6.19
CA LEU A 105 11.50 -16.39 5.67
C LEU A 105 10.26 -16.60 4.83
N THR A 106 10.45 -16.87 3.53
CA THR A 106 9.35 -17.24 2.63
C THR A 106 9.23 -18.76 2.62
N ILE A 107 8.15 -19.27 3.19
CA ILE A 107 7.86 -20.70 3.25
C ILE A 107 6.96 -21.05 2.05
N GLN A 108 6.98 -22.33 1.66
CA GLN A 108 6.05 -23.01 0.74
C GLN A 108 4.74 -22.24 0.41
N ASN A 109 4.39 -22.21 -0.88
CA ASN A 109 3.25 -21.45 -1.44
C ASN A 109 3.40 -19.91 -1.42
N GLY A 110 4.55 -19.38 -0.97
CA GLY A 110 4.98 -18.01 -1.27
C GLY A 110 4.71 -16.97 -0.19
N ASN A 111 4.14 -17.36 0.96
CA ASN A 111 3.97 -16.45 2.09
C ASN A 111 5.30 -16.23 2.82
N SER A 112 5.65 -14.96 3.02
CA SER A 112 6.80 -14.48 3.79
C SER A 112 6.38 -14.20 5.24
N TYR A 113 7.27 -14.50 6.18
CA TYR A 113 7.08 -14.31 7.61
C TYR A 113 8.29 -13.58 8.21
N THR A 114 8.05 -12.60 9.08
CA THR A 114 9.08 -11.97 9.91
C THR A 114 9.27 -12.75 11.22
N GLY A 115 10.34 -12.42 11.95
CA GLY A 115 10.61 -13.04 13.25
C GLY A 115 11.15 -14.45 13.15
N THR A 116 10.97 -15.22 14.23
CA THR A 116 11.49 -16.58 14.34
C THR A 116 10.52 -17.57 13.69
N ILE A 117 11.06 -18.58 13.00
CA ILE A 117 10.31 -19.79 12.65
C ILE A 117 10.97 -20.98 13.37
N THR A 118 10.23 -21.62 14.25
CA THR A 118 10.61 -22.92 14.84
C THR A 118 9.94 -24.02 14.03
N PHE A 119 10.73 -24.93 13.47
CA PHE A 119 10.24 -26.12 12.80
C PHE A 119 10.15 -27.26 13.81
N GLN A 120 9.05 -28.01 13.80
CA GLN A 120 8.78 -29.14 14.68
C GLN A 120 8.39 -30.38 13.86
N ALA A 121 8.84 -31.57 14.28
CA ALA A 121 8.46 -32.83 13.65
C ALA A 121 7.22 -33.44 14.34
N GLU A 122 6.10 -33.52 13.62
CA GLU A 122 4.91 -34.26 14.03
C GLU A 122 4.92 -35.61 13.31
N GLY A 123 5.73 -36.55 13.83
CA GLY A 123 6.04 -37.81 13.15
C GLY A 123 6.86 -37.55 11.88
N SER A 124 6.27 -37.80 10.71
CA SER A 124 6.89 -37.51 9.40
C SER A 124 6.36 -36.23 8.76
N ILE A 125 5.77 -35.31 9.53
CA ILE A 125 5.26 -34.01 9.07
C ILE A 125 6.12 -32.88 9.65
N VAL A 126 6.54 -31.93 8.82
CA VAL A 126 7.18 -30.69 9.26
C VAL A 126 6.09 -29.67 9.60
N THR A 127 6.09 -29.17 10.83
CA THR A 127 5.17 -28.16 11.34
C THR A 127 5.94 -26.89 11.69
N PRO A 128 5.81 -25.80 10.91
CA PRO A 128 6.39 -24.50 11.26
C PRO A 128 5.53 -23.75 12.29
N VAL A 129 6.19 -23.10 13.24
CA VAL A 129 5.60 -22.21 14.23
C VAL A 129 6.28 -20.84 14.13
N ASN A 130 5.53 -19.80 13.77
CA ASN A 130 6.05 -18.44 13.66
C ASN A 130 5.90 -17.70 14.99
N LYS A 131 7.00 -17.15 15.49
CA LYS A 131 7.07 -16.38 16.74
C LYS A 131 7.53 -14.94 16.48
N LEU A 132 6.67 -13.98 16.82
CA LEU A 132 6.84 -12.55 16.54
C LEU A 132 6.09 -11.67 17.57
N PRO A 133 6.36 -10.35 17.64
CA PRO A 133 5.61 -9.42 18.49
C PRO A 133 4.11 -9.34 18.11
N MET A 134 3.25 -9.09 19.10
CA MET A 134 1.79 -9.00 18.94
C MET A 134 1.35 -8.07 17.80
N GLU A 135 1.89 -6.86 17.72
CA GLU A 135 1.47 -5.87 16.72
C GLU A 135 1.79 -6.33 15.29
N ASP A 136 2.95 -6.94 15.08
CA ASP A 136 3.37 -7.45 13.77
C ASP A 136 2.62 -8.73 13.35
N TYR A 137 2.17 -9.53 14.33
CA TYR A 137 1.20 -10.59 14.10
C TYR A 137 -0.14 -10.02 13.61
N LEU A 138 -0.67 -8.99 14.27
CA LEU A 138 -1.96 -8.38 13.94
C LEU A 138 -1.97 -7.73 12.54
N LYS A 139 -0.84 -7.18 12.09
CA LYS A 139 -0.66 -6.70 10.71
C LYS A 139 -0.83 -7.81 9.65
N GLY A 140 -0.53 -9.05 10.00
CA GLY A 140 -0.79 -10.23 9.17
C GLY A 140 -2.21 -10.82 9.32
N VAL A 141 -2.95 -10.45 10.36
CA VAL A 141 -4.33 -10.91 10.62
C VAL A 141 -5.38 -9.96 10.03
N LEU A 142 -5.29 -8.66 10.32
CA LEU A 142 -6.36 -7.70 9.97
C LEU A 142 -6.78 -7.73 8.49
N PRO A 143 -5.83 -7.77 7.52
CA PRO A 143 -6.15 -7.85 6.09
C PRO A 143 -6.81 -9.16 5.64
N LYS A 144 -6.84 -10.20 6.48
CA LYS A 144 -7.57 -11.45 6.23
C LYS A 144 -8.99 -11.43 6.80
N GLU A 145 -9.22 -10.63 7.84
CA GLU A 145 -10.53 -10.49 8.48
C GLU A 145 -11.39 -9.39 7.86
N VAL A 146 -10.78 -8.26 7.44
CA VAL A 146 -11.51 -7.08 6.93
C VAL A 146 -10.77 -6.39 5.78
N SER A 147 -11.53 -5.71 4.92
CA SER A 147 -10.96 -4.90 3.84
C SER A 147 -10.31 -3.62 4.38
N SER A 148 -9.08 -3.33 3.93
CA SER A 148 -8.39 -2.06 4.18
C SER A 148 -9.10 -0.83 3.58
N ALA A 149 -10.12 -1.00 2.75
CA ALA A 149 -10.98 0.10 2.33
C ALA A 149 -11.79 0.70 3.48
N TYR A 150 -12.08 -0.06 4.55
CA TYR A 150 -12.95 0.36 5.65
C TYR A 150 -12.41 1.60 6.39
N PRO A 151 -13.27 2.39 7.07
CA PRO A 151 -12.85 3.55 7.86
C PRO A 151 -11.76 3.20 8.89
N LEU A 152 -10.86 4.14 9.16
CA LEU A 152 -9.73 3.89 10.07
C LEU A 152 -10.21 3.51 11.48
N GLU A 153 -11.26 4.14 12.00
CA GLU A 153 -11.85 3.82 13.31
C GLU A 153 -12.49 2.42 13.34
N SER A 154 -13.08 1.98 12.24
CA SER A 154 -13.55 0.59 12.08
C SER A 154 -12.36 -0.40 12.12
N LEU A 155 -11.27 -0.09 11.41
CA LEU A 155 -10.07 -0.93 11.43
C LEU A 155 -9.42 -0.97 12.83
N LYS A 156 -9.43 0.14 13.58
CA LYS A 156 -8.97 0.18 14.98
C LYS A 156 -9.83 -0.69 15.90
N ALA A 157 -11.15 -0.69 15.72
CA ALA A 157 -12.05 -1.57 16.47
C ALA A 157 -11.76 -3.05 16.18
N GLN A 158 -11.52 -3.40 14.91
CA GLN A 158 -11.06 -4.74 14.54
C GLN A 158 -9.67 -5.08 15.14
N ALA A 159 -8.72 -4.14 15.13
CA ALA A 159 -7.39 -4.33 15.72
C ALA A 159 -7.43 -4.63 17.21
N VAL A 160 -8.17 -3.84 18.00
CA VAL A 160 -8.34 -4.07 19.44
C VAL A 160 -9.09 -5.38 19.72
N SER A 161 -10.13 -5.70 18.94
CA SER A 161 -10.88 -6.96 19.08
C SER A 161 -9.99 -8.17 18.80
N ALA A 162 -9.18 -8.10 17.74
CA ALA A 162 -8.21 -9.12 17.35
C ALA A 162 -7.07 -9.27 18.38
N ARG A 163 -6.51 -8.15 18.88
CA ARG A 163 -5.48 -8.15 19.93
C ARG A 163 -5.99 -8.80 21.20
N THR A 164 -7.17 -8.41 21.67
CA THR A 164 -7.79 -8.97 22.88
C THR A 164 -8.01 -10.48 22.74
N HIS A 165 -8.49 -10.92 21.58
CA HIS A 165 -8.70 -12.33 21.28
C HIS A 165 -7.37 -13.11 21.36
N ALA A 166 -6.34 -12.65 20.66
CA ALA A 166 -5.01 -13.24 20.69
C ALA A 166 -4.39 -13.28 22.10
N SER A 167 -4.44 -12.15 22.83
CA SER A 167 -3.89 -12.02 24.19
C SER A 167 -4.51 -13.01 25.17
N ARG A 168 -5.80 -13.33 25.04
CA ARG A 168 -6.49 -14.34 25.87
C ARG A 168 -5.89 -15.75 25.73
N PHE A 169 -5.33 -16.09 24.56
CA PHE A 169 -4.68 -17.38 24.34
C PHE A 169 -3.20 -17.34 24.71
N THR A 170 -2.48 -16.29 24.34
CA THR A 170 -1.04 -16.16 24.65
C THR A 170 -0.79 -16.00 26.15
N SER A 171 -1.64 -15.27 26.88
CA SER A 171 -1.56 -15.16 28.34
C SER A 171 -1.87 -16.49 29.06
N ALA A 172 -2.53 -17.43 28.38
CA ALA A 172 -2.77 -18.79 28.85
C ALA A 172 -1.68 -19.78 28.38
N GLY A 173 -0.58 -19.28 27.80
CA GLY A 173 0.54 -20.10 27.31
C GLY A 173 0.21 -20.94 26.06
N LYS A 174 -0.87 -20.64 25.33
CA LYS A 174 -1.32 -21.42 24.18
C LYS A 174 -0.69 -20.92 22.88
N THR A 175 -0.15 -21.86 22.09
CA THR A 175 0.15 -21.65 20.67
C THR A 175 -1.16 -21.66 19.88
N MET A 176 -1.42 -20.60 19.11
CA MET A 176 -2.57 -20.54 18.20
C MET A 176 -2.21 -21.17 16.85
N ASP A 177 -3.20 -21.47 16.02
CA ASP A 177 -2.98 -21.76 14.59
C ASP A 177 -3.49 -20.62 13.69
N ASP A 178 -3.11 -20.66 12.42
CA ASP A 178 -3.46 -19.67 11.38
C ASP A 178 -4.82 -19.94 10.68
N THR A 179 -5.70 -20.74 11.30
CA THR A 179 -7.03 -21.08 10.79
C THR A 179 -8.13 -20.27 11.49
N THR A 180 -9.37 -20.39 10.99
CA THR A 180 -10.58 -19.82 11.64
C THR A 180 -10.88 -20.41 13.03
N SER A 181 -10.11 -21.38 13.51
CA SER A 181 -10.18 -21.88 14.91
C SER A 181 -9.66 -20.84 15.90
N TYR A 182 -8.74 -19.99 15.46
CA TYR A 182 -8.27 -18.81 16.18
C TYR A 182 -8.52 -17.57 15.32
N GLN A 183 -7.60 -17.24 14.41
CA GLN A 183 -7.68 -16.08 13.50
C GLN A 183 -6.86 -16.39 12.24
N VAL A 184 -7.31 -15.95 11.06
CA VAL A 184 -6.57 -16.23 9.82
C VAL A 184 -5.33 -15.34 9.76
N TYR A 185 -4.13 -15.94 9.82
CA TYR A 185 -2.86 -15.21 9.82
C TYR A 185 -2.11 -15.39 8.51
N GLY A 186 -1.92 -14.29 7.77
CA GLY A 186 -1.31 -14.30 6.43
C GLY A 186 0.17 -13.91 6.36
N GLY A 187 0.87 -13.86 7.48
CA GLY A 187 2.28 -13.46 7.52
C GLY A 187 2.55 -12.01 7.10
N TYR A 188 3.82 -11.72 6.84
CA TYR A 188 4.29 -10.41 6.36
C TYR A 188 3.75 -10.07 4.96
N SER A 189 3.59 -11.08 4.08
CA SER A 189 3.03 -10.89 2.72
C SER A 189 1.62 -10.33 2.68
N SER A 190 0.91 -10.30 3.82
CA SER A 190 -0.45 -9.78 3.92
C SER A 190 -0.55 -8.37 4.49
N TRP A 191 0.55 -7.76 4.93
CA TRP A 191 0.55 -6.42 5.52
C TRP A 191 0.07 -5.36 4.51
N GLN A 192 -0.72 -4.39 4.99
CA GLN A 192 -1.23 -3.28 4.18
C GLN A 192 -1.26 -2.01 5.05
N ASP A 193 -0.85 -0.87 4.48
CA ASP A 193 -0.53 0.35 5.24
C ASP A 193 -1.66 0.83 6.16
N LYS A 194 -2.90 0.91 5.67
CA LYS A 194 -4.03 1.43 6.46
C LYS A 194 -4.44 0.51 7.61
N THR A 195 -4.35 -0.81 7.41
CA THR A 195 -4.57 -1.78 8.49
C THR A 195 -3.41 -1.80 9.48
N SER A 196 -2.17 -1.67 9.01
CA SER A 196 -0.99 -1.55 9.88
C SER A 196 -1.07 -0.28 10.73
N GLN A 197 -1.44 0.86 10.13
CA GLN A 197 -1.71 2.11 10.82
C GLN A 197 -2.78 1.94 11.93
N ALA A 198 -3.84 1.17 11.68
CA ALA A 198 -4.87 0.90 12.69
C ALA A 198 -4.36 0.04 13.86
N VAL A 199 -3.49 -0.94 13.57
CA VAL A 199 -2.80 -1.75 14.58
C VAL A 199 -1.85 -0.87 15.40
N ASP A 200 -0.95 -0.14 14.74
CA ASP A 200 0.07 0.70 15.38
C ASP A 200 -0.57 1.84 16.22
N GLN A 201 -1.65 2.47 15.75
CA GLN A 201 -2.41 3.48 16.51
C GLN A 201 -3.26 2.90 17.65
N THR A 202 -3.31 1.57 17.80
CA THR A 202 -3.96 0.88 18.93
C THR A 202 -2.99 -0.04 19.68
N ALA A 203 -1.68 0.12 19.50
CA ALA A 203 -0.68 -0.80 20.04
C ALA A 203 -0.83 -1.00 21.55
N GLY A 204 -0.89 -2.26 21.98
CA GLY A 204 -1.14 -2.66 23.37
C GLY A 204 -2.57 -2.44 23.89
N VAL A 205 -3.48 -1.82 23.15
CA VAL A 205 -4.87 -1.57 23.57
C VAL A 205 -5.70 -2.84 23.43
N VAL A 206 -6.31 -3.28 24.54
CA VAL A 206 -7.15 -4.48 24.67
C VAL A 206 -8.45 -4.17 25.44
N LEU A 207 -9.45 -5.04 25.30
CA LEU A 207 -10.68 -5.02 26.10
C LEU A 207 -10.60 -6.00 27.27
N MET A 208 -10.93 -5.51 28.46
CA MET A 208 -10.98 -6.31 29.69
C MET A 208 -12.41 -6.37 30.24
N TYR A 209 -12.74 -7.47 30.90
CA TYR A 209 -13.95 -7.64 31.70
C TYR A 209 -13.61 -8.41 32.98
N GLY A 210 -14.01 -7.88 34.14
CA GLY A 210 -13.75 -8.51 35.44
C GLY A 210 -12.27 -8.78 35.72
N GLY A 211 -11.35 -7.93 35.22
CA GLY A 211 -9.90 -8.12 35.36
C GLY A 211 -9.28 -9.14 34.40
N THR A 212 -10.03 -9.66 33.43
CA THR A 212 -9.54 -10.64 32.43
C THR A 212 -9.78 -10.17 31.00
N TYR A 213 -9.03 -10.68 30.02
CA TYR A 213 -9.26 -10.39 28.60
C TYR A 213 -10.68 -10.77 28.17
N ALA A 214 -11.40 -9.81 27.58
CA ALA A 214 -12.76 -10.01 27.12
C ALA A 214 -12.84 -11.00 25.94
N GLN A 215 -14.00 -11.65 25.78
CA GLN A 215 -14.26 -12.58 24.68
C GLN A 215 -14.78 -11.81 23.47
N THR A 216 -13.85 -11.32 22.64
CA THR A 216 -14.12 -10.43 21.51
C THR A 216 -14.48 -11.17 20.22
N TYR A 217 -15.54 -11.99 20.26
CA TYR A 217 -16.07 -12.64 19.05
C TYR A 217 -16.57 -11.61 18.03
N PHE A 218 -16.37 -11.87 16.75
CA PHE A 218 -16.84 -11.03 15.65
C PHE A 218 -17.26 -11.89 14.45
N SER A 219 -18.12 -11.36 13.58
CA SER A 219 -18.55 -12.03 12.34
C SER A 219 -18.88 -11.01 11.25
N ALA A 220 -18.97 -11.45 9.99
CA ALA A 220 -19.17 -10.56 8.85
C ALA A 220 -20.41 -9.67 9.02
N SER A 221 -21.58 -10.27 9.28
CA SER A 221 -22.82 -9.52 9.51
C SER A 221 -23.74 -10.24 10.50
N ASN A 222 -24.30 -9.49 11.45
CA ASN A 222 -25.33 -9.94 12.38
C ASN A 222 -26.75 -9.84 11.77
N GLY A 223 -26.94 -9.08 10.69
CA GLY A 223 -28.22 -8.97 9.98
C GLY A 223 -29.28 -8.11 10.66
N GLY A 224 -28.86 -7.18 11.53
CA GLY A 224 -29.69 -6.21 12.25
C GLY A 224 -29.90 -6.54 13.74
N MET A 225 -29.38 -7.68 14.20
CA MET A 225 -29.53 -8.17 15.57
C MET A 225 -28.32 -9.03 15.96
N THR A 226 -27.55 -8.63 16.97
CA THR A 226 -26.49 -9.47 17.54
C THR A 226 -27.06 -10.75 18.16
N GLU A 227 -26.19 -11.74 18.40
CA GLU A 227 -26.56 -12.98 19.10
C GLU A 227 -25.88 -13.07 20.47
N SER A 228 -26.48 -13.78 21.41
CA SER A 228 -25.81 -14.15 22.67
C SER A 228 -24.92 -15.38 22.51
N ALA A 229 -23.80 -15.42 23.23
CA ALA A 229 -22.90 -16.58 23.18
C ALA A 229 -23.61 -17.88 23.62
N GLU A 230 -24.49 -17.78 24.62
CA GLU A 230 -25.33 -18.85 25.14
C GLU A 230 -26.30 -19.41 24.10
N ASN A 231 -26.98 -18.55 23.33
CA ASN A 231 -27.86 -18.98 22.24
C ASN A 231 -27.08 -19.67 21.11
N ALA A 232 -25.89 -19.18 20.78
CA ALA A 232 -25.09 -19.67 19.65
C ALA A 232 -24.40 -21.01 19.93
N TRP A 233 -23.90 -21.20 21.16
CA TRP A 233 -23.00 -22.31 21.51
C TRP A 233 -23.40 -23.09 22.78
N GLY A 234 -24.37 -22.58 23.55
CA GLY A 234 -24.70 -23.08 24.89
C GLY A 234 -23.70 -22.62 25.96
N GLY A 235 -23.81 -23.20 27.16
CA GLY A 235 -22.95 -22.87 28.30
C GLY A 235 -23.44 -21.66 29.08
N SER A 236 -22.55 -21.07 29.89
CA SER A 236 -22.88 -19.93 30.75
C SER A 236 -23.01 -18.63 29.97
N SER A 237 -23.99 -17.81 30.34
CA SER A 237 -24.18 -16.47 29.77
C SER A 237 -22.93 -15.60 29.94
N ILE A 238 -22.56 -14.86 28.89
CA ILE A 238 -21.47 -13.88 28.92
C ILE A 238 -22.12 -12.48 28.90
N PRO A 239 -22.06 -11.68 29.99
CA PRO A 239 -22.92 -10.50 30.16
C PRO A 239 -22.86 -9.44 29.05
N TYR A 240 -21.71 -9.28 28.41
CA TYR A 240 -21.46 -8.34 27.32
C TYR A 240 -21.65 -8.93 25.92
N LEU A 241 -21.99 -10.22 25.79
CA LEU A 241 -22.31 -10.88 24.52
C LEU A 241 -23.76 -11.32 24.55
N THR A 242 -24.64 -10.36 24.33
CA THR A 242 -26.11 -10.52 24.39
C THR A 242 -26.76 -10.17 23.06
N ALA A 243 -27.97 -10.69 22.84
CA ALA A 243 -28.76 -10.38 21.67
C ALA A 243 -29.38 -8.98 21.79
N LYS A 244 -29.08 -8.09 20.83
CA LYS A 244 -29.64 -6.74 20.77
C LYS A 244 -29.66 -6.20 19.35
N ARG A 245 -30.53 -5.21 19.10
CA ARG A 245 -30.69 -4.59 17.77
C ARG A 245 -29.45 -3.79 17.40
N ASP A 246 -29.01 -3.94 16.15
CA ASP A 246 -27.92 -3.17 15.57
C ASP A 246 -28.39 -2.49 14.26
N PRO A 247 -28.72 -1.19 14.29
CA PRO A 247 -29.30 -0.51 13.14
C PRO A 247 -28.31 -0.24 11.99
N TYR A 248 -27.03 -0.57 12.18
CA TYR A 248 -25.97 -0.33 11.18
C TYR A 248 -25.69 -1.55 10.27
N ASP A 249 -26.45 -2.64 10.41
CA ASP A 249 -26.21 -3.91 9.71
C ASP A 249 -27.51 -4.64 9.29
N ASP A 250 -28.56 -3.87 8.98
CA ASP A 250 -29.89 -4.40 8.68
C ASP A 250 -30.08 -4.92 7.23
N SER A 251 -29.08 -4.71 6.37
CA SER A 251 -29.20 -4.77 4.91
C SER A 251 -28.57 -6.00 4.25
N TYR A 252 -27.75 -6.78 4.96
CA TYR A 252 -27.17 -8.00 4.39
C TYR A 252 -28.22 -9.11 4.30
N ASN A 253 -28.74 -9.38 3.10
CA ASN A 253 -29.73 -10.43 2.82
C ASN A 253 -29.08 -11.60 2.08
N TRP A 254 -29.59 -12.82 2.27
CA TRP A 254 -29.14 -14.02 1.57
C TRP A 254 -30.29 -14.98 1.26
N SER A 255 -30.07 -15.86 0.27
CA SER A 255 -30.97 -16.95 -0.07
C SER A 255 -30.20 -18.18 -0.57
N VAL A 256 -30.63 -19.37 -0.21
CA VAL A 256 -30.19 -20.66 -0.77
C VAL A 256 -31.40 -21.35 -1.41
N THR A 257 -31.21 -21.90 -2.62
CA THR A 257 -32.26 -22.62 -3.36
C THR A 257 -31.76 -24.03 -3.71
N LEU A 258 -32.51 -25.03 -3.27
CA LEU A 258 -32.22 -26.45 -3.48
C LEU A 258 -33.29 -27.06 -4.39
N ASN A 259 -32.89 -27.67 -5.50
CA ASN A 259 -33.80 -28.39 -6.38
C ASN A 259 -34.31 -29.66 -5.69
N LYS A 260 -35.60 -29.97 -5.84
CA LYS A 260 -36.20 -31.20 -5.31
C LYS A 260 -35.69 -32.44 -6.03
N THR A 261 -35.39 -32.32 -7.32
CA THR A 261 -34.67 -33.34 -8.09
C THR A 261 -33.21 -32.91 -8.21
N GLN A 262 -32.30 -33.75 -7.70
CA GLN A 262 -30.86 -33.56 -7.82
C GLN A 262 -30.29 -34.36 -8.99
N ILE A 263 -30.80 -35.58 -9.22
CA ILE A 263 -30.50 -36.40 -10.40
C ILE A 263 -31.82 -36.97 -10.92
N SER A 264 -32.11 -36.77 -12.20
CA SER A 264 -33.16 -37.53 -12.89
C SER A 264 -32.64 -38.94 -13.17
N THR A 265 -33.38 -39.96 -12.77
CA THR A 265 -33.09 -41.37 -13.10
C THR A 265 -33.72 -41.82 -14.41
N ALA A 266 -34.56 -40.99 -15.04
CA ALA A 266 -35.14 -41.28 -16.34
C ALA A 266 -34.04 -41.36 -17.41
N GLY A 267 -33.95 -42.52 -18.09
CA GLY A 267 -32.92 -42.78 -19.11
C GLY A 267 -31.59 -43.30 -18.59
N LEU A 268 -31.41 -43.49 -17.27
CA LEU A 268 -30.21 -44.13 -16.72
C LEU A 268 -30.40 -45.66 -16.67
N ASP A 269 -29.38 -46.42 -17.09
CA ASP A 269 -29.30 -47.86 -16.83
C ASP A 269 -29.00 -48.08 -15.35
N LEU A 270 -30.04 -48.29 -14.54
CA LEU A 270 -29.93 -48.52 -13.11
C LEU A 270 -29.29 -49.88 -12.77
N LYS A 271 -29.16 -50.82 -13.71
CA LYS A 271 -28.45 -52.10 -13.50
C LYS A 271 -26.95 -52.00 -13.80
N ASN A 272 -26.54 -51.03 -14.62
CA ASN A 272 -25.13 -50.73 -14.88
C ASN A 272 -24.73 -49.30 -14.43
N PRO A 273 -24.72 -49.00 -13.12
CA PRO A 273 -24.39 -47.67 -12.61
C PRO A 273 -22.99 -47.20 -13.03
N ASN A 274 -22.03 -48.11 -13.25
CA ASN A 274 -20.67 -47.76 -13.68
C ASN A 274 -20.62 -46.99 -15.00
N SER A 275 -21.60 -47.17 -15.89
CA SER A 275 -21.66 -46.47 -17.18
C SER A 275 -21.86 -44.94 -17.04
N TRP A 276 -22.55 -44.48 -15.99
CA TRP A 276 -22.93 -43.07 -15.82
C TRP A 276 -22.50 -42.44 -14.48
N TRP A 277 -22.08 -43.23 -13.49
CA TRP A 277 -21.82 -42.73 -12.12
C TRP A 277 -20.83 -41.56 -12.06
N SER A 278 -19.74 -41.62 -12.81
CA SER A 278 -18.72 -40.55 -12.81
C SER A 278 -19.11 -39.33 -13.66
N GLN A 279 -20.13 -39.45 -14.52
CA GLN A 279 -20.55 -38.42 -15.48
C GLN A 279 -21.75 -37.61 -14.98
N VAL A 280 -22.71 -38.27 -14.34
CA VAL A 280 -23.94 -37.63 -13.83
C VAL A 280 -23.62 -36.87 -12.54
N VAL A 281 -23.87 -35.56 -12.54
CA VAL A 281 -23.66 -34.67 -11.39
C VAL A 281 -24.99 -34.19 -10.81
N GLU A 282 -25.03 -33.98 -9.50
CA GLU A 282 -26.19 -33.40 -8.82
C GLU A 282 -26.44 -31.93 -9.23
N ALA A 283 -27.71 -31.56 -9.40
CA ALA A 283 -28.13 -30.21 -9.79
C ALA A 283 -27.58 -29.10 -8.86
N ASN A 284 -27.58 -29.34 -7.55
CA ASN A 284 -26.92 -28.51 -6.54
C ASN A 284 -25.58 -29.15 -6.14
N LYS A 285 -24.62 -29.18 -7.07
CA LYS A 285 -23.33 -29.89 -6.93
C LYS A 285 -22.62 -29.66 -5.58
N ASN A 286 -22.57 -28.42 -5.09
CA ASN A 286 -21.82 -28.06 -3.89
C ASN A 286 -22.57 -28.46 -2.62
N GLU A 287 -23.87 -28.20 -2.57
CA GLU A 287 -24.75 -28.56 -1.47
C GLU A 287 -24.89 -30.07 -1.36
N ALA A 288 -25.03 -30.79 -2.49
CA ALA A 288 -25.04 -32.25 -2.52
C ALA A 288 -23.70 -32.85 -2.08
N ALA A 289 -22.56 -32.21 -2.38
CA ALA A 289 -21.27 -32.64 -1.84
C ALA A 289 -21.22 -32.50 -0.31
N ASN A 290 -21.67 -31.36 0.24
CA ASN A 290 -21.76 -31.14 1.70
C ASN A 290 -22.72 -32.13 2.36
N MET A 291 -23.90 -32.38 1.77
CA MET A 291 -24.86 -33.38 2.25
C MET A 291 -24.24 -34.77 2.30
N LYS A 292 -23.53 -35.19 1.25
CA LYS A 292 -22.83 -36.47 1.22
C LYS A 292 -21.79 -36.56 2.33
N THR A 293 -20.91 -35.57 2.49
CA THR A 293 -19.93 -35.55 3.59
C THR A 293 -20.61 -35.62 4.97
N PHE A 294 -21.71 -34.88 5.17
CA PHE A 294 -22.49 -34.94 6.40
C PHE A 294 -23.07 -36.34 6.64
N MET A 295 -23.72 -36.95 5.65
CA MET A 295 -24.29 -38.30 5.75
C MET A 295 -23.23 -39.36 6.03
N LEU A 296 -22.10 -39.33 5.31
CA LEU A 296 -20.97 -40.25 5.53
C LEU A 296 -20.48 -40.21 7.00
N ASN A 297 -20.44 -39.03 7.60
CA ASN A 297 -20.05 -38.83 9.00
C ASN A 297 -21.16 -39.17 10.02
N ASN A 298 -22.40 -39.39 9.57
CA ASN A 298 -23.58 -39.63 10.43
C ASN A 298 -24.29 -40.94 10.04
N GLY A 299 -23.55 -42.05 10.04
CA GLY A 299 -24.11 -43.41 9.89
C GLY A 299 -24.12 -43.98 8.48
N TYR A 300 -23.68 -43.24 7.46
CA TYR A 300 -23.62 -43.71 6.06
C TYR A 300 -22.18 -43.95 5.55
N GLY A 301 -21.19 -44.01 6.43
CA GLY A 301 -19.77 -44.15 6.09
C GLY A 301 -19.45 -45.40 5.26
N GLY A 302 -18.35 -45.34 4.50
CA GLY A 302 -17.89 -46.43 3.61
C GLY A 302 -18.68 -46.58 2.30
N LYS A 303 -19.66 -45.71 2.03
CA LYS A 303 -20.52 -45.74 0.84
C LYS A 303 -20.05 -44.73 -0.21
N ASP A 304 -20.13 -45.10 -1.48
CA ASP A 304 -20.11 -44.15 -2.60
C ASP A 304 -21.55 -43.67 -2.84
N LEU A 305 -21.82 -42.39 -2.59
CA LEU A 305 -23.17 -41.82 -2.52
C LEU A 305 -23.44 -40.84 -3.67
N LYS A 306 -24.70 -40.82 -4.13
CA LYS A 306 -25.28 -39.74 -4.94
C LYS A 306 -26.60 -39.29 -4.36
N ILE A 307 -26.85 -37.99 -4.37
CA ILE A 307 -28.16 -37.44 -3.97
C ILE A 307 -29.07 -37.43 -5.20
N THR A 308 -30.24 -38.08 -5.13
CA THR A 308 -31.23 -38.08 -6.21
C THR A 308 -32.28 -37.00 -6.04
N GLY A 309 -32.61 -36.64 -4.79
CA GLY A 309 -33.59 -35.60 -4.52
C GLY A 309 -33.68 -35.15 -3.07
N ILE A 310 -34.49 -34.14 -2.84
CA ILE A 310 -34.80 -33.58 -1.52
C ILE A 310 -36.33 -33.56 -1.43
N SER A 311 -36.89 -34.45 -0.61
CA SER A 311 -38.34 -34.62 -0.51
C SER A 311 -38.98 -33.61 0.44
N SER A 312 -38.26 -33.17 1.47
CA SER A 312 -38.71 -32.14 2.43
C SER A 312 -37.54 -31.27 2.89
N LEU A 313 -37.82 -29.98 3.15
CA LEU A 313 -36.96 -29.09 3.92
C LEU A 313 -37.86 -28.17 4.75
N THR A 314 -37.63 -28.15 6.06
CA THR A 314 -38.38 -27.32 7.01
C THR A 314 -37.44 -26.60 7.97
N VAL A 315 -37.87 -25.43 8.43
CA VAL A 315 -37.22 -24.68 9.51
C VAL A 315 -38.33 -24.29 10.47
N ASP A 316 -38.11 -24.52 11.76
CA ASP A 316 -39.13 -24.31 12.78
C ASP A 316 -39.47 -22.82 12.92
N ALA A 317 -40.75 -22.54 13.16
CA ALA A 317 -41.24 -21.20 13.46
C ALA A 317 -40.64 -20.65 14.78
N ALA A 318 -40.26 -21.54 15.71
CA ALA A 318 -39.63 -21.19 16.97
C ALA A 318 -38.26 -20.52 16.73
N LYS A 319 -38.11 -19.31 17.28
CA LYS A 319 -36.88 -18.52 17.27
C LYS A 319 -36.33 -18.38 18.69
N ASN A 320 -35.03 -18.13 18.81
CA ASN A 320 -34.44 -17.70 20.08
C ASN A 320 -34.64 -16.17 20.29
N SER A 321 -34.09 -15.63 21.37
CA SER A 321 -34.22 -14.20 21.73
C SER A 321 -33.59 -13.22 20.74
N SER A 322 -32.77 -13.67 19.78
CA SER A 322 -32.25 -12.83 18.69
C SER A 322 -33.06 -12.94 17.38
N GLY A 323 -34.14 -13.73 17.37
CA GLY A 323 -34.91 -14.02 16.16
C GLY A 323 -34.29 -15.07 15.24
N ARG A 324 -33.17 -15.71 15.62
CA ARG A 324 -32.55 -16.81 14.86
C ARG A 324 -33.35 -18.10 15.05
N SER A 325 -33.50 -18.88 13.97
CA SER A 325 -34.20 -20.17 14.03
C SER A 325 -33.33 -21.23 14.72
N ILE A 326 -33.97 -22.06 15.54
CA ILE A 326 -33.28 -22.98 16.45
C ILE A 326 -33.09 -24.36 15.80
N LYS A 327 -34.09 -24.85 15.06
CA LYS A 327 -34.15 -26.20 14.50
C LYS A 327 -34.73 -26.23 13.09
N GLY A 328 -34.55 -27.37 12.41
CA GLY A 328 -35.21 -27.70 11.16
C GLY A 328 -35.01 -29.19 10.80
N SER A 329 -35.76 -29.67 9.82
CA SER A 329 -35.69 -31.05 9.32
C SER A 329 -35.48 -31.11 7.82
N ILE A 330 -34.82 -32.16 7.33
CA ILE A 330 -34.61 -32.42 5.89
C ILE A 330 -34.79 -33.91 5.56
N THR A 331 -35.49 -34.20 4.47
CA THR A 331 -35.59 -35.55 3.88
C THR A 331 -34.83 -35.58 2.56
N VAL A 332 -33.84 -36.47 2.46
CA VAL A 332 -32.94 -36.60 1.32
C VAL A 332 -33.11 -37.99 0.69
N GLN A 333 -33.34 -38.02 -0.62
CA GLN A 333 -33.28 -39.24 -1.42
C GLN A 333 -31.87 -39.42 -1.98
N TYR A 334 -31.35 -40.64 -1.88
CA TYR A 334 -29.98 -40.96 -2.27
C TYR A 334 -29.86 -42.37 -2.86
N MET A 335 -28.77 -42.61 -3.57
CA MET A 335 -28.32 -43.94 -4.01
C MET A 335 -26.95 -44.22 -3.40
N ALA A 336 -26.70 -45.48 -3.03
CA ALA A 336 -25.38 -45.96 -2.66
C ALA A 336 -24.93 -47.00 -3.71
N LYS A 337 -23.74 -46.83 -4.29
CA LYS A 337 -23.32 -47.52 -5.51
C LYS A 337 -23.39 -49.06 -5.45
N ASN A 338 -23.19 -49.63 -4.26
CA ASN A 338 -23.15 -51.07 -4.02
C ASN A 338 -24.44 -51.60 -3.36
N GLU A 339 -25.47 -50.76 -3.16
CA GLU A 339 -26.75 -51.18 -2.57
C GLU A 339 -27.79 -51.35 -3.66
N LEU A 340 -28.08 -52.60 -3.97
CA LEU A 340 -28.96 -53.00 -5.08
C LEU A 340 -30.29 -53.55 -4.57
N ASN A 341 -31.30 -53.46 -5.43
CA ASN A 341 -32.56 -54.19 -5.32
C ASN A 341 -32.34 -55.67 -5.72
N PRO A 342 -33.28 -56.58 -5.39
CA PRO A 342 -33.20 -57.99 -5.77
C PRO A 342 -33.12 -58.25 -7.29
N ASP A 343 -33.52 -57.30 -8.12
CA ASP A 343 -33.46 -57.39 -9.59
C ASP A 343 -32.11 -56.92 -10.18
N GLY A 344 -31.15 -56.52 -9.33
CA GLY A 344 -29.84 -55.99 -9.70
C GLY A 344 -29.81 -54.49 -10.00
N SER A 345 -30.94 -53.77 -9.96
CA SER A 345 -30.95 -52.31 -10.11
C SER A 345 -30.45 -51.60 -8.84
N ILE A 346 -29.83 -50.44 -8.99
CA ILE A 346 -29.39 -49.63 -7.84
C ILE A 346 -30.58 -49.12 -7.03
N LYS A 347 -30.49 -49.25 -5.69
CA LYS A 347 -31.57 -48.91 -4.77
C LYS A 347 -31.57 -47.42 -4.46
N ILE A 348 -32.66 -46.75 -4.82
CA ILE A 348 -32.97 -45.40 -4.33
C ILE A 348 -33.54 -45.53 -2.91
N GLN A 349 -32.99 -44.76 -1.99
CA GLN A 349 -33.31 -44.79 -0.57
C GLN A 349 -33.62 -43.39 -0.05
N THR A 350 -34.23 -43.32 1.13
CA THR A 350 -34.56 -42.06 1.79
C THR A 350 -33.92 -42.02 3.17
N ALA A 351 -33.25 -40.91 3.49
CA ALA A 351 -32.77 -40.56 4.82
C ALA A 351 -33.51 -39.32 5.29
N THR A 352 -34.09 -39.35 6.50
CA THR A 352 -34.69 -38.16 7.11
C THR A 352 -33.93 -37.79 8.37
N PHE A 353 -33.54 -36.52 8.44
CA PHE A 353 -32.90 -35.93 9.61
C PHE A 353 -33.92 -35.00 10.27
N HIS A 354 -34.51 -35.47 11.36
CA HIS A 354 -35.51 -34.76 12.14
C HIS A 354 -34.88 -33.89 13.22
N ASP A 355 -35.50 -32.75 13.52
CA ASP A 355 -35.24 -31.88 14.67
C ASP A 355 -33.77 -31.49 14.89
N LEU A 356 -32.98 -31.44 13.82
CA LEU A 356 -31.58 -31.03 13.87
C LEU A 356 -31.48 -29.62 14.45
N LYS A 357 -30.44 -29.34 15.24
CA LYS A 357 -30.06 -27.95 15.51
C LYS A 357 -29.81 -27.28 14.16
N LEU A 358 -30.30 -26.06 13.97
CA LEU A 358 -30.20 -25.42 12.65
C LEU A 358 -28.74 -25.19 12.23
N SER A 359 -27.80 -25.11 13.19
CA SER A 359 -26.36 -25.12 12.91
C SER A 359 -25.86 -26.43 12.25
N GLN A 360 -26.44 -27.58 12.59
CA GLN A 360 -26.15 -28.88 11.94
C GLN A 360 -26.77 -28.95 10.54
N LEU A 361 -28.03 -28.50 10.37
CA LEU A 361 -28.67 -28.44 9.06
C LEU A 361 -27.92 -27.46 8.13
N ARG A 362 -27.53 -26.29 8.64
CA ARG A 362 -26.67 -25.32 7.95
C ARG A 362 -25.33 -25.94 7.55
N ALA A 363 -24.70 -26.75 8.41
CA ALA A 363 -23.47 -27.45 8.09
C ALA A 363 -23.67 -28.53 7.01
N MET A 364 -24.81 -29.25 7.03
CA MET A 364 -25.19 -30.24 6.02
C MET A 364 -25.41 -29.63 4.63
N ILE A 365 -26.01 -28.44 4.55
CA ILE A 365 -26.15 -27.70 3.27
C ILE A 365 -24.83 -27.03 2.87
N GLY A 366 -24.11 -26.48 3.84
CA GLY A 366 -22.83 -25.80 3.69
C GLY A 366 -22.83 -24.41 4.33
N ASN A 367 -21.95 -24.20 5.31
CA ASN A 367 -21.82 -22.93 6.06
C ASN A 367 -21.48 -21.71 5.17
N ALA A 368 -20.83 -21.92 4.03
CA ALA A 368 -20.52 -20.88 3.06
C ALA A 368 -21.71 -20.51 2.14
N ILE A 369 -22.73 -21.37 2.07
CA ILE A 369 -23.88 -21.25 1.17
C ILE A 369 -25.07 -20.71 1.96
N TRP A 370 -25.47 -21.41 3.02
CA TRP A 370 -26.44 -20.94 4.00
C TRP A 370 -25.71 -20.02 4.99
N LYS A 371 -25.86 -18.70 4.84
CA LYS A 371 -24.95 -17.71 5.46
C LYS A 371 -25.10 -17.53 6.98
N SER A 372 -26.31 -17.63 7.53
CA SER A 372 -26.57 -17.46 8.97
C SER A 372 -27.78 -18.27 9.47
N LEU A 373 -28.05 -18.26 10.76
CA LEU A 373 -29.27 -18.85 11.35
C LEU A 373 -30.46 -17.87 11.43
N LEU A 374 -30.30 -16.63 10.97
CA LEU A 374 -31.34 -15.59 10.96
C LEU A 374 -32.24 -15.74 9.72
N VAL A 375 -33.00 -16.85 9.69
CA VAL A 375 -33.95 -17.18 8.62
C VAL A 375 -35.18 -16.28 8.71
N THR A 376 -35.52 -15.62 7.59
CA THR A 376 -36.71 -14.77 7.45
C THR A 376 -37.84 -15.46 6.70
N ASN A 377 -37.55 -16.35 5.74
CA ASN A 377 -38.56 -17.05 4.95
C ASN A 377 -38.09 -18.46 4.53
N VAL A 378 -39.04 -19.39 4.38
CA VAL A 378 -38.85 -20.70 3.73
C VAL A 378 -39.99 -20.93 2.76
N THR A 379 -39.66 -21.10 1.48
CA THR A 379 -40.63 -21.31 0.40
C THR A 379 -40.49 -22.72 -0.16
N ASN A 380 -41.60 -23.45 -0.22
CA ASN A 380 -41.73 -24.73 -0.92
C ASN A 380 -42.33 -24.45 -2.30
N GLY A 381 -41.48 -24.24 -3.30
CA GLY A 381 -41.90 -24.09 -4.69
C GLY A 381 -42.29 -25.42 -5.33
N SER A 382 -42.74 -25.42 -6.58
CA SER A 382 -43.05 -26.68 -7.31
C SER A 382 -41.82 -27.58 -7.37
N ASN A 383 -40.70 -27.07 -7.89
CA ASN A 383 -39.50 -27.83 -8.22
C ASN A 383 -38.32 -27.62 -7.24
N SER A 384 -38.44 -26.72 -6.26
CA SER A 384 -37.34 -26.34 -5.36
C SER A 384 -37.82 -25.93 -3.96
N TYR A 385 -36.88 -25.95 -3.01
CA TYR A 385 -36.99 -25.31 -1.71
C TYR A 385 -36.07 -24.09 -1.67
N THR A 386 -36.57 -22.94 -1.23
CA THR A 386 -35.76 -21.73 -1.04
C THR A 386 -35.82 -21.28 0.42
N VAL A 387 -34.67 -21.10 1.04
CA VAL A 387 -34.53 -20.52 2.39
C VAL A 387 -33.87 -19.16 2.25
N SER A 388 -34.47 -18.13 2.86
CA SER A 388 -33.95 -16.76 2.84
C SER A 388 -33.75 -16.23 4.27
N GLY A 389 -32.80 -15.31 4.43
CA GLY A 389 -32.48 -14.73 5.73
C GLY A 389 -31.58 -13.51 5.65
N LYS A 390 -31.09 -13.09 6.83
CA LYS A 390 -30.21 -11.93 6.99
C LYS A 390 -28.86 -12.28 7.64
N GLY A 391 -27.86 -11.44 7.42
CA GLY A 391 -26.52 -11.56 8.03
C GLY A 391 -25.66 -12.72 7.52
N TYR A 392 -24.42 -12.78 8.00
CA TYR A 392 -23.44 -13.79 7.61
C TYR A 392 -22.51 -14.10 8.80
N GLY A 393 -22.59 -15.34 9.30
CA GLY A 393 -21.82 -15.81 10.45
C GLY A 393 -22.71 -16.13 11.66
N HIS A 394 -22.11 -16.16 12.85
CA HIS A 394 -22.82 -16.43 14.10
C HIS A 394 -23.59 -15.21 14.64
N GLY A 395 -23.16 -13.98 14.34
CA GLY A 395 -23.80 -12.75 14.84
C GLY A 395 -23.48 -12.41 16.30
N VAL A 396 -22.82 -13.31 17.06
CA VAL A 396 -22.29 -13.02 18.41
C VAL A 396 -21.20 -11.95 18.34
N GLY A 397 -21.30 -10.94 19.21
CA GLY A 397 -20.30 -9.86 19.34
C GLY A 397 -20.33 -8.87 18.18
N MET A 398 -19.15 -8.51 17.66
CA MET A 398 -19.03 -7.43 16.66
C MET A 398 -19.43 -7.87 15.26
N SER A 399 -20.30 -7.09 14.61
CA SER A 399 -20.52 -7.18 13.17
C SER A 399 -19.47 -6.34 12.44
N GLN A 400 -18.78 -6.92 11.47
CA GLN A 400 -17.81 -6.21 10.63
C GLN A 400 -18.51 -5.22 9.68
N TYR A 401 -19.69 -5.56 9.16
CA TYR A 401 -20.51 -4.65 8.34
C TYR A 401 -21.09 -3.50 9.18
N GLY A 402 -21.61 -3.78 10.38
CA GLY A 402 -22.09 -2.72 11.28
C GLY A 402 -20.95 -1.85 11.81
N MET A 403 -19.79 -2.43 12.11
CA MET A 403 -18.56 -1.71 12.48
C MET A 403 -18.09 -0.77 11.35
N LYS A 404 -18.16 -1.21 10.09
CA LYS A 404 -17.90 -0.37 8.91
C LYS A 404 -18.86 0.81 8.88
N ALA A 405 -20.17 0.55 8.85
CA ALA A 405 -21.20 1.58 8.73
C ALA A 405 -21.18 2.58 9.91
N ARG A 406 -20.79 2.16 11.11
CA ARG A 406 -20.56 3.06 12.26
C ARG A 406 -19.36 3.98 12.08
N GLY A 407 -18.25 3.47 11.56
CA GLY A 407 -17.10 4.30 11.21
C GLY A 407 -17.36 5.24 10.03
N GLU A 408 -18.21 4.84 9.08
CA GLU A 408 -18.70 5.71 8.00
C GLU A 408 -19.63 6.80 8.53
N ALA A 409 -20.37 6.52 9.60
CA ALA A 409 -21.12 7.50 10.39
C ALA A 409 -20.27 8.31 11.39
N GLY A 410 -18.94 8.21 11.33
CA GLY A 410 -18.00 9.01 12.13
C GLY A 410 -17.79 8.55 13.59
N GLN A 411 -18.30 7.38 14.00
CA GLN A 411 -18.07 6.86 15.36
C GLN A 411 -16.61 6.44 15.54
N SER A 412 -16.04 6.79 16.69
CA SER A 412 -14.71 6.36 17.11
C SER A 412 -14.66 4.86 17.40
N TYR A 413 -13.45 4.27 17.35
CA TYR A 413 -13.28 2.86 17.69
C TYR A 413 -13.73 2.56 19.13
N LYS A 414 -13.58 3.51 20.05
CA LYS A 414 -14.00 3.39 21.47
C LYS A 414 -15.53 3.23 21.56
N GLU A 415 -16.30 4.03 20.82
CA GLU A 415 -17.77 3.93 20.76
C GLU A 415 -18.26 2.65 20.07
N ILE A 416 -17.59 2.26 18.97
CA ILE A 416 -17.90 1.03 18.24
C ILE A 416 -17.72 -0.20 19.14
N LEU A 417 -16.59 -0.29 19.86
CA LEU A 417 -16.32 -1.39 20.79
C LEU A 417 -17.28 -1.38 21.98
N GLN A 418 -17.55 -0.20 22.57
CA GLN A 418 -18.52 -0.06 23.66
C GLN A 418 -19.93 -0.48 23.22
N PHE A 419 -20.28 -0.30 21.94
CA PHE A 419 -21.51 -0.88 21.41
C PHE A 419 -21.44 -2.41 21.40
N TYR A 420 -20.44 -3.05 20.77
CA TYR A 420 -20.49 -4.51 20.63
C TYR A 420 -20.12 -5.31 21.88
N TYR A 421 -19.38 -4.71 22.81
CA TYR A 421 -18.90 -5.35 24.05
C TYR A 421 -19.20 -4.44 25.27
N PRO A 422 -20.48 -4.14 25.56
CA PRO A 422 -20.86 -3.17 26.59
C PRO A 422 -20.39 -3.59 27.98
N GLY A 423 -19.84 -2.64 28.75
CA GLY A 423 -19.34 -2.90 30.10
C GLY A 423 -17.95 -3.56 30.15
N THR A 424 -17.30 -3.76 29.00
CA THR A 424 -15.85 -3.98 28.95
C THR A 424 -15.10 -2.65 29.12
N THR A 425 -13.83 -2.72 29.52
CA THR A 425 -12.95 -1.55 29.71
C THR A 425 -11.73 -1.66 28.81
N LEU A 426 -11.37 -0.58 28.12
CA LEU A 426 -10.11 -0.49 27.38
C LEU A 426 -8.93 -0.34 28.35
N THR A 427 -7.88 -1.14 28.17
CA THR A 427 -6.65 -1.08 28.98
C THR A 427 -5.42 -1.35 28.11
N GLY A 428 -4.25 -0.89 28.55
CA GLY A 428 -2.97 -1.13 27.86
C GLY A 428 -2.70 -0.18 26.70
N GLY A 429 -1.44 -0.07 26.32
CA GLY A 429 -0.95 0.90 25.34
C GLY A 429 -0.66 2.29 25.95
N SER A 430 0.12 3.09 25.23
CA SER A 430 0.17 4.54 25.47
C SER A 430 -1.09 5.14 24.86
N ASP A 431 -2.14 5.30 25.67
CA ASP A 431 -3.39 5.94 25.24
C ASP A 431 -3.05 7.34 24.68
N PRO A 432 -3.34 7.62 23.38
CA PRO A 432 -3.24 8.98 22.85
C PRO A 432 -4.26 9.93 23.50
N GLY A 433 -5.23 9.38 24.23
CA GLY A 433 -6.38 10.07 24.77
C GLY A 433 -7.62 9.87 23.88
N PRO A 434 -8.60 10.78 23.96
CA PRO A 434 -9.78 10.74 23.11
C PRO A 434 -9.45 11.23 21.68
N GLY A 435 -9.37 10.29 20.72
CA GLY A 435 -9.10 10.58 19.31
C GLY A 435 -7.66 11.05 19.04
N PRO A 436 -7.34 11.45 17.80
CA PRO A 436 -6.32 12.49 17.64
C PRO A 436 -6.85 13.76 18.33
N ASP A 437 -5.99 14.46 19.10
CA ASP A 437 -6.25 15.86 19.42
C ASP A 437 -6.61 16.56 18.09
N PRO A 438 -7.70 17.33 18.01
CA PRO A 438 -8.13 17.94 16.75
C PRO A 438 -6.95 18.73 16.19
N VAL A 439 -6.64 18.55 14.90
CA VAL A 439 -5.51 19.24 14.29
C VAL A 439 -5.82 20.73 14.27
N ILE A 440 -5.25 21.46 15.24
CA ILE A 440 -5.56 22.87 15.47
C ILE A 440 -4.82 23.79 14.49
N ASP A 441 -3.73 23.29 13.87
CA ASP A 441 -2.87 24.04 12.97
C ASP A 441 -2.00 23.09 12.13
N HIS A 442 -1.35 23.61 11.09
CA HIS A 442 -0.28 22.93 10.35
C HIS A 442 0.93 23.86 10.27
N ILE A 443 2.12 23.34 10.58
CA ILE A 443 3.37 24.12 10.49
C ILE A 443 4.33 23.48 9.50
N ASN A 444 5.01 24.32 8.72
CA ASN A 444 6.09 23.89 7.84
C ASN A 444 7.41 23.95 8.61
N LEU A 445 7.99 22.78 8.88
CA LEU A 445 9.37 22.69 9.34
C LEU A 445 10.29 22.89 8.13
N ILE A 446 11.16 23.90 8.21
CA ILE A 446 12.19 24.21 7.22
C ILE A 446 13.55 23.56 7.56
N ALA A 447 13.67 22.96 8.75
CA ALA A 447 14.86 22.24 9.19
C ALA A 447 14.52 21.13 10.20
N THR A 448 15.52 20.34 10.57
CA THR A 448 15.38 19.27 11.58
C THR A 448 14.98 19.82 12.94
N SER A 449 14.05 19.14 13.62
CA SER A 449 13.61 19.41 14.99
C SER A 449 13.79 18.17 15.86
N SER A 450 14.31 18.31 17.08
CA SER A 450 14.35 17.19 18.04
C SER A 450 12.94 16.85 18.55
N LEU A 451 12.64 15.56 18.68
CA LEU A 451 11.41 15.05 19.27
C LEU A 451 11.58 14.86 20.78
N HIS A 452 10.60 15.23 21.58
CA HIS A 452 10.60 15.07 23.04
C HIS A 452 9.27 14.47 23.52
N MET A 453 9.33 13.68 24.60
CA MET A 453 8.14 13.13 25.26
C MET A 453 7.32 14.21 25.98
N SER A 454 7.99 15.24 26.48
CA SER A 454 7.43 16.41 27.18
C SER A 454 8.27 17.65 26.87
N PRO A 455 7.72 18.87 26.99
CA PRO A 455 8.49 20.11 26.87
C PRO A 455 9.72 20.12 27.78
N GLY A 456 10.91 20.28 27.21
CA GLY A 456 12.18 20.27 27.94
C GLY A 456 12.66 18.89 28.43
N GLY A 457 11.97 17.80 28.09
CA GLY A 457 12.41 16.43 28.42
C GLY A 457 13.62 15.96 27.61
N PRO A 458 14.08 14.70 27.79
CA PRO A 458 15.13 14.13 26.95
C PRO A 458 14.67 13.95 25.49
N VAL A 459 15.65 13.92 24.58
CA VAL A 459 15.44 13.74 23.13
C VAL A 459 15.06 12.28 22.81
N ASP A 460 13.91 12.08 22.15
CA ASP A 460 13.38 10.82 21.62
C ASP A 460 13.44 10.77 20.08
N GLY A 461 14.59 11.14 19.52
CA GLY A 461 14.85 11.19 18.07
C GLY A 461 14.60 12.58 17.47
N ALA A 462 14.42 12.63 16.15
CA ALA A 462 14.29 13.87 15.39
C ALA A 462 13.32 13.72 14.21
N ILE A 463 12.84 14.85 13.70
CA ILE A 463 12.00 14.96 12.50
C ILE A 463 12.60 16.01 11.57
N THR A 464 12.79 15.64 10.29
CA THR A 464 13.36 16.53 9.26
C THR A 464 12.32 17.49 8.69
N ALA A 465 12.78 18.48 7.91
CA ALA A 465 11.94 19.48 7.24
C ALA A 465 10.76 18.85 6.47
N GLN A 466 9.54 19.20 6.88
CA GLN A 466 8.27 18.79 6.26
C GLN A 466 7.10 19.58 6.88
N THR A 467 5.92 19.53 6.25
CA THR A 467 4.67 19.97 6.88
C THR A 467 4.23 18.98 7.95
N VAL A 468 3.93 19.45 9.16
CA VAL A 468 3.44 18.62 10.27
C VAL A 468 2.14 19.16 10.86
N SER A 469 1.22 18.26 11.21
CA SER A 469 -0.03 18.59 11.89
C SER A 469 0.20 18.85 13.37
N VAL A 470 -0.30 19.99 13.85
CA VAL A 470 -0.20 20.43 15.25
C VAL A 470 -1.40 19.95 16.05
N LEU A 471 -1.10 19.37 17.21
CA LEU A 471 -2.05 18.83 18.18
C LEU A 471 -2.25 19.76 19.38
N ALA A 472 -1.18 20.43 19.83
CA ALA A 472 -1.21 21.41 20.93
C ALA A 472 -0.01 22.37 20.85
N LYS A 473 -0.08 23.50 21.59
CA LYS A 473 1.02 24.47 21.74
C LYS A 473 1.20 24.83 23.23
N GLN A 474 2.45 24.99 23.68
CA GLN A 474 2.81 25.38 25.05
C GLN A 474 4.10 26.22 25.02
N GLY A 475 3.96 27.55 24.96
CA GLY A 475 5.10 28.44 24.71
C GLY A 475 5.72 28.18 23.34
N GLU A 476 7.05 28.06 23.27
CA GLU A 476 7.78 27.66 22.04
C GLU A 476 7.55 26.20 21.63
N TRP A 477 6.99 25.38 22.53
CA TRP A 477 6.81 23.95 22.28
C TRP A 477 5.51 23.67 21.53
N VAL A 478 5.60 22.84 20.50
CA VAL A 478 4.49 22.40 19.66
C VAL A 478 4.38 20.88 19.74
N LYS A 479 3.22 20.37 20.14
CA LYS A 479 2.90 18.94 20.11
C LYS A 479 2.45 18.61 18.70
N ILE A 480 3.12 17.68 18.03
CA ILE A 480 2.83 17.24 16.67
C ILE A 480 2.57 15.74 16.63
N GLN A 481 1.84 15.28 15.61
CA GLN A 481 1.70 13.84 15.34
C GLN A 481 2.96 13.31 14.63
N THR A 482 3.52 12.21 15.11
CA THR A 482 4.66 11.52 14.47
C THR A 482 4.38 10.02 14.31
N TRP A 483 5.27 9.30 13.61
CA TRP A 483 5.25 7.84 13.52
C TRP A 483 5.51 7.12 14.86
N LYS A 484 6.08 7.81 15.86
CA LYS A 484 6.22 7.33 17.24
C LYS A 484 5.03 7.69 18.16
N GLY A 485 3.94 8.22 17.59
CA GLY A 485 2.85 8.86 18.34
C GLY A 485 3.07 10.38 18.48
N ALA A 486 2.29 11.04 19.33
CA ALA A 486 2.44 12.47 19.55
C ALA A 486 3.78 12.81 20.24
N ARG A 487 4.46 13.86 19.80
CA ARG A 487 5.72 14.35 20.37
C ARG A 487 5.76 15.87 20.43
N TRP A 488 6.47 16.40 21.41
CA TRP A 488 6.75 17.82 21.52
C TRP A 488 8.03 18.16 20.77
N ILE A 489 8.01 19.26 20.02
CA ILE A 489 9.17 19.84 19.34
C ILE A 489 9.25 21.33 19.69
N VAL A 490 10.43 21.93 19.57
CA VAL A 490 10.53 23.35 19.22
C VAL A 490 10.78 23.41 17.71
N PRO A 491 9.92 24.05 16.91
CA PRO A 491 10.03 24.02 15.44
C PRO A 491 11.40 24.50 14.95
N ASN A 492 12.01 23.70 14.05
CA ASN A 492 13.31 23.95 13.44
C ASN A 492 14.49 23.99 14.43
N ARG A 493 14.35 23.33 15.59
CA ARG A 493 15.38 23.32 16.64
C ARG A 493 15.86 21.91 16.98
N ASP A 494 17.14 21.65 16.73
CA ASP A 494 17.85 20.42 17.07
C ASP A 494 18.70 20.61 18.33
N PHE A 495 18.20 20.10 19.44
CA PHE A 495 18.86 20.12 20.75
C PHE A 495 20.04 19.14 20.86
N SER A 496 20.36 18.36 19.83
CA SER A 496 21.58 17.56 19.80
C SER A 496 22.84 18.34 19.37
N LEU A 497 22.65 19.57 18.86
CA LEU A 497 23.73 20.43 18.37
C LEU A 497 24.31 21.34 19.48
N PRO A 498 25.56 21.82 19.34
CA PRO A 498 26.12 22.87 20.19
C PRO A 498 25.27 24.15 20.13
N ALA A 499 25.16 24.89 21.24
CA ALA A 499 24.33 26.10 21.29
C ALA A 499 24.86 27.29 20.47
N LYS A 500 26.14 27.30 20.09
CA LYS A 500 26.82 28.42 19.42
C LYS A 500 27.77 27.96 18.32
N LEU A 501 27.81 28.74 17.23
CA LEU A 501 28.72 28.59 16.09
C LEU A 501 29.64 29.82 16.00
N PRO A 502 30.98 29.66 16.09
CA PRO A 502 31.92 30.75 15.85
C PRO A 502 32.07 31.04 14.34
N LEU A 503 31.87 32.29 13.97
CA LEU A 503 32.18 32.82 12.64
C LEU A 503 33.43 33.72 12.72
N SER A 504 34.45 33.39 11.95
CA SER A 504 35.74 34.08 11.83
C SER A 504 35.90 34.86 10.52
N LYS A 505 34.96 34.70 9.57
CA LYS A 505 34.83 35.51 8.35
C LYS A 505 33.39 35.93 8.12
N ASP A 506 33.22 37.07 7.46
CA ASP A 506 31.91 37.52 6.97
C ASP A 506 31.24 36.38 6.20
N THR A 507 30.00 36.08 6.58
CA THR A 507 29.29 34.87 6.15
C THR A 507 27.94 35.24 5.55
N SER A 508 27.68 34.82 4.33
CA SER A 508 26.41 35.07 3.63
C SER A 508 25.24 34.31 4.28
N LEU A 509 24.10 35.00 4.42
CA LEU A 509 22.83 34.47 4.87
C LEU A 509 22.00 34.00 3.67
N HIS A 510 21.37 32.84 3.79
CA HIS A 510 20.59 32.22 2.73
C HIS A 510 19.21 31.77 3.22
N GLU A 511 18.24 31.75 2.29
CA GLU A 511 16.88 31.25 2.56
C GLU A 511 16.84 29.72 2.75
N LYS A 512 17.78 28.98 2.14
CA LYS A 512 17.86 27.51 2.12
C LYS A 512 19.32 27.04 2.30
N PRO A 513 19.59 25.78 2.65
CA PRO A 513 20.95 25.24 2.81
C PRO A 513 21.62 24.95 1.44
N ASP A 514 21.68 25.97 0.58
CA ASP A 514 22.10 25.91 -0.82
C ASP A 514 22.72 27.27 -1.21
N SER A 515 23.94 27.25 -1.74
CA SER A 515 24.68 28.46 -2.14
C SER A 515 24.08 29.15 -3.37
N SER A 516 23.19 28.48 -4.10
CA SER A 516 22.41 29.04 -5.20
C SER A 516 21.06 29.63 -4.76
N SER A 517 20.71 29.53 -3.47
CA SER A 517 19.48 30.10 -2.92
C SER A 517 19.59 31.59 -2.62
N THR A 518 18.44 32.24 -2.48
CA THR A 518 18.29 33.68 -2.25
C THR A 518 19.25 34.19 -1.18
N TYR A 519 20.11 35.15 -1.54
CA TYR A 519 20.99 35.85 -0.60
C TYR A 519 20.16 36.84 0.23
N MET A 520 20.24 36.72 1.56
CA MET A 520 19.37 37.42 2.52
C MET A 520 20.12 38.51 3.33
N GLY A 521 21.43 38.64 3.11
CA GLY A 521 22.34 39.55 3.82
C GLY A 521 23.65 38.86 4.22
N THR A 522 24.49 39.53 4.99
CA THR A 522 25.76 38.98 5.51
C THR A 522 25.82 39.15 7.03
N VAL A 523 26.34 38.14 7.73
CA VAL A 523 26.73 38.22 9.14
C VAL A 523 28.20 38.64 9.19
N SER A 524 28.49 39.84 9.69
CA SER A 524 29.86 40.32 9.86
C SER A 524 30.59 39.56 10.96
N ALA A 525 31.85 39.20 10.74
CA ALA A 525 32.71 38.52 11.69
C ALA A 525 33.68 39.49 12.39
N PRO A 526 34.29 39.08 13.53
CA PRO A 526 34.10 37.82 14.25
C PRO A 526 32.96 37.86 15.26
N GLN A 527 32.09 36.84 15.27
CA GLN A 527 31.05 36.68 16.30
C GLN A 527 30.56 35.23 16.47
N ASN A 528 29.87 34.96 17.59
CA ASN A 528 29.23 33.67 17.88
C ASN A 528 27.71 33.75 17.66
N VAL A 529 27.19 33.01 16.68
CA VAL A 529 25.74 32.96 16.38
C VAL A 529 25.05 31.78 17.06
N SER A 530 23.76 31.89 17.37
CA SER A 530 22.96 30.79 17.94
C SER A 530 22.65 29.75 16.85
N ILE A 531 22.96 28.48 17.09
CA ILE A 531 22.55 27.38 16.21
C ILE A 531 21.10 26.98 16.56
N LEU A 532 20.28 26.83 15.52
CA LEU A 532 18.94 26.25 15.62
C LEU A 532 18.93 24.82 15.08
N SER A 533 19.46 24.58 13.89
CA SER A 533 19.48 23.26 13.24
C SER A 533 20.66 23.13 12.26
N LYS A 534 20.83 21.96 11.64
CA LYS A 534 21.89 21.65 10.67
C LYS A 534 21.36 20.76 9.54
N GLU A 535 21.84 20.99 8.32
CA GLU A 535 21.61 20.13 7.15
C GLU A 535 22.86 20.13 6.26
N GLY A 536 23.45 18.95 6.02
CA GLY A 536 24.77 18.86 5.38
C GLY A 536 25.83 19.64 6.16
N ASP A 537 26.54 20.56 5.49
CA ASP A 537 27.49 21.48 6.12
C ASP A 537 26.87 22.84 6.50
N TRP A 538 25.60 23.06 6.19
CA TRP A 538 24.87 24.29 6.48
C TRP A 538 24.24 24.27 7.87
N TYR A 539 24.22 25.43 8.52
CA TYR A 539 23.62 25.63 9.83
C TYR A 539 22.47 26.64 9.71
N LEU A 540 21.31 26.29 10.25
CA LEU A 540 20.23 27.25 10.46
C LEU A 540 20.55 28.02 11.74
N ILE A 541 20.65 29.34 11.64
CA ILE A 541 21.01 30.22 12.75
C ILE A 541 19.89 31.22 13.04
N GLU A 542 19.83 31.68 14.29
CA GLU A 542 18.91 32.73 14.70
C GLU A 542 19.44 34.10 14.26
N THR A 543 18.59 34.89 13.58
CA THR A 543 18.91 36.26 13.17
C THR A 543 17.78 37.22 13.53
N TRP A 544 18.04 38.52 13.46
CA TRP A 544 17.03 39.57 13.64
C TRP A 544 15.91 39.56 12.59
N ARG A 545 16.07 38.82 11.48
CA ARG A 545 15.04 38.56 10.46
C ARG A 545 14.31 37.23 10.65
N GLY A 546 14.62 36.48 11.72
CA GLY A 546 14.21 35.10 11.91
C GLY A 546 15.29 34.10 11.49
N PRO A 547 14.97 32.79 11.45
CA PRO A 547 15.92 31.74 11.11
C PRO A 547 16.41 31.83 9.66
N LEU A 548 17.72 31.80 9.46
CA LEU A 548 18.37 31.82 8.13
C LEU A 548 19.55 30.86 8.09
N TRP A 549 19.87 30.35 6.90
CA TRP A 549 20.95 29.38 6.69
C TRP A 549 22.29 30.06 6.44
N VAL A 550 23.36 29.46 6.97
CA VAL A 550 24.75 29.84 6.70
C VAL A 550 25.62 28.62 6.40
N LEU A 551 26.53 28.77 5.44
CA LEU A 551 27.69 27.90 5.32
C LEU A 551 28.85 28.60 6.06
N PRO A 552 29.36 28.05 7.18
CA PRO A 552 30.22 28.82 8.08
C PRO A 552 31.46 29.40 7.37
N ASN A 553 31.71 30.70 7.54
CA ASN A 553 32.88 31.41 7.01
C ASN A 553 32.97 31.50 5.47
N HIS A 554 31.84 31.38 4.77
CA HIS A 554 31.74 31.55 3.32
C HIS A 554 30.88 32.76 2.97
N ASP A 555 31.40 33.62 2.09
CA ASP A 555 30.66 34.74 1.51
C ASP A 555 30.36 34.48 0.04
N PHE A 556 29.08 34.61 -0.32
CA PHE A 556 28.51 34.41 -1.65
C PHE A 556 27.93 35.72 -2.21
N SER A 557 28.40 36.87 -1.72
CA SER A 557 27.89 38.21 -2.03
C SER A 557 27.64 38.43 -3.52
N LEU A 558 26.41 38.76 -3.89
CA LEU A 558 26.01 39.01 -5.27
C LEU A 558 26.63 40.32 -5.81
N PRO A 559 27.02 40.38 -7.10
CA PRO A 559 27.47 41.63 -7.71
C PRO A 559 26.29 42.61 -7.79
N ALA A 560 26.45 43.83 -7.26
CA ALA A 560 25.39 44.84 -7.22
C ALA A 560 24.81 45.19 -8.61
N THR A 561 25.62 45.05 -9.66
CA THR A 561 25.22 45.23 -11.06
C THR A 561 25.88 44.20 -11.97
N ILE A 562 25.21 43.85 -13.07
CA ILE A 562 25.77 43.03 -14.15
C ILE A 562 25.65 43.77 -15.50
N THR A 563 26.69 43.66 -16.33
CA THR A 563 26.72 44.32 -17.65
C THR A 563 26.29 43.33 -18.73
N LEU A 564 25.20 43.67 -19.42
CA LEU A 564 24.73 42.96 -20.60
C LEU A 564 25.45 43.55 -21.83
N THR A 565 26.21 42.72 -22.53
CA THR A 565 26.91 43.00 -23.78
C THR A 565 26.15 42.50 -25.01
N LYS A 566 25.12 41.68 -24.83
CA LYS A 566 24.20 41.20 -25.88
C LYS A 566 22.74 41.50 -25.54
N VAL A 567 21.87 41.41 -26.55
CA VAL A 567 20.42 41.34 -26.33
C VAL A 567 20.12 40.17 -25.39
N THR A 568 19.26 40.41 -24.40
CA THR A 568 18.98 39.46 -23.31
C THR A 568 17.48 39.33 -23.09
N SER A 569 16.91 38.13 -23.14
CA SER A 569 15.47 37.90 -22.97
C SER A 569 15.01 38.09 -21.51
N LEU A 570 13.80 38.64 -21.34
CA LEU A 570 13.14 38.86 -20.05
C LEU A 570 12.08 37.79 -19.80
N HIS A 571 12.12 37.18 -18.62
CA HIS A 571 11.24 36.09 -18.19
C HIS A 571 10.56 36.40 -16.85
N ASN A 572 9.35 35.87 -16.63
CA ASN A 572 8.65 36.00 -15.35
C ASN A 572 9.20 35.05 -14.28
N GLU A 573 9.80 33.94 -14.68
CA GLU A 573 10.37 32.92 -13.80
C GLU A 573 11.77 32.47 -14.30
N PRO A 574 12.63 31.93 -13.43
CA PRO A 574 13.96 31.44 -13.79
C PRO A 574 13.88 30.03 -14.43
N ASP A 575 13.20 29.95 -15.56
CA ASP A 575 13.01 28.76 -16.40
C ASP A 575 12.96 29.19 -17.88
N GLU A 576 13.65 28.49 -18.76
CA GLU A 576 13.67 28.76 -20.21
C GLU A 576 12.30 28.59 -20.89
N LYS A 577 11.39 27.82 -20.28
CA LYS A 577 10.01 27.57 -20.74
C LYS A 577 9.00 28.58 -20.20
N SER A 578 9.43 29.49 -19.34
CA SER A 578 8.58 30.52 -18.74
C SER A 578 8.14 31.58 -19.77
N ALA A 579 7.21 32.44 -19.39
CA ALA A 579 6.65 33.43 -20.32
C ALA A 579 7.70 34.47 -20.72
N TYR A 580 7.96 34.58 -22.02
CA TYR A 580 8.77 35.64 -22.61
C TYR A 580 8.03 36.99 -22.53
N LEU A 581 8.65 37.98 -21.88
CA LEU A 581 8.04 39.29 -21.59
C LEU A 581 8.71 40.46 -22.32
N GLY A 582 9.68 40.18 -23.19
CA GLY A 582 10.46 41.13 -23.99
C GLY A 582 11.95 40.84 -23.96
N ALA A 583 12.76 41.79 -24.42
CA ALA A 583 14.22 41.70 -24.32
C ALA A 583 14.83 43.06 -23.93
N LEU A 584 16.02 43.01 -23.35
CA LEU A 584 16.87 44.16 -23.06
C LEU A 584 17.99 44.25 -24.08
N SER A 585 18.21 45.45 -24.63
CA SER A 585 19.45 45.78 -25.35
C SER A 585 20.65 45.81 -24.38
N PRO A 586 21.90 45.70 -24.89
CA PRO A 586 23.11 45.79 -24.07
C PRO A 586 23.12 47.03 -23.15
N GLN A 587 23.21 46.80 -21.84
CA GLN A 587 23.19 47.81 -20.78
C GLN A 587 23.65 47.21 -19.44
N THR A 588 24.00 48.05 -18.46
CA THR A 588 24.23 47.59 -17.09
C THR A 588 22.93 47.59 -16.29
N VAL A 589 22.64 46.50 -15.59
CA VAL A 589 21.41 46.31 -14.80
C VAL A 589 21.72 45.94 -13.35
N SER A 590 20.91 46.41 -12.41
CA SER A 590 21.04 46.07 -10.98
C SER A 590 20.48 44.68 -10.68
N VAL A 591 21.28 43.87 -9.96
CA VAL A 591 20.90 42.51 -9.55
C VAL A 591 20.14 42.56 -8.23
N LEU A 592 19.01 41.86 -8.18
CA LEU A 592 18.18 41.68 -6.98
C LEU A 592 18.37 40.30 -6.35
N ALA A 593 18.51 39.26 -7.17
CA ALA A 593 18.72 37.88 -6.74
C ALA A 593 19.41 37.06 -7.85
N LYS A 594 19.85 35.84 -7.51
CA LYS A 594 20.35 34.84 -8.45
C LYS A 594 19.77 33.46 -8.10
N LYS A 595 19.54 32.61 -9.11
CA LYS A 595 19.12 31.21 -8.97
C LYS A 595 19.69 30.39 -10.13
N GLY A 596 20.69 29.55 -9.86
CA GLY A 596 21.47 28.92 -10.94
C GLY A 596 22.13 29.99 -11.83
N ASP A 597 22.01 29.86 -13.15
CA ASP A 597 22.50 30.87 -14.11
C ASP A 597 21.58 32.09 -14.28
N TRP A 598 20.39 32.06 -13.68
CA TRP A 598 19.42 33.15 -13.77
C TRP A 598 19.68 34.24 -12.74
N TYR A 599 19.57 35.50 -13.18
CA TYR A 599 19.64 36.69 -12.34
C TYR A 599 18.29 37.39 -12.38
N GLN A 600 17.75 37.74 -11.21
CA GLN A 600 16.59 38.63 -11.12
C GLN A 600 17.09 40.07 -11.10
N ILE A 601 16.51 40.92 -11.94
CA ILE A 601 16.93 42.31 -12.14
C ILE A 601 15.76 43.28 -12.00
N THR A 602 16.06 44.54 -11.72
CA THR A 602 15.05 45.61 -11.72
C THR A 602 14.70 46.01 -13.15
N THR A 603 13.41 46.02 -13.49
CA THR A 603 12.91 46.51 -14.79
C THR A 603 11.72 47.46 -14.61
N TRP A 604 11.32 48.17 -15.67
CA TRP A 604 10.13 49.03 -15.66
C TRP A 604 8.80 48.27 -15.52
N LYS A 605 8.81 46.93 -15.61
CA LYS A 605 7.66 46.05 -15.33
C LYS A 605 7.72 45.40 -13.94
N GLY A 606 8.70 45.78 -13.10
CA GLY A 606 9.02 45.12 -11.83
C GLY A 606 10.19 44.13 -11.94
N PRO A 607 10.41 43.30 -10.91
CA PRO A 607 11.49 42.30 -10.91
C PRO A 607 11.25 41.21 -11.97
N LEU A 608 12.21 41.03 -12.89
CA LEU A 608 12.16 40.00 -13.93
C LEU A 608 13.47 39.20 -13.98
N TRP A 609 13.39 37.98 -14.50
CA TRP A 609 14.53 37.06 -14.60
C TRP A 609 15.19 37.13 -15.98
N ILE A 610 16.51 37.02 -15.99
CA ILE A 610 17.36 36.95 -17.19
C ILE A 610 18.41 35.85 -17.04
N VAL A 611 18.86 35.27 -18.15
CA VAL A 611 20.22 34.69 -18.24
C VAL A 611 21.09 35.74 -18.95
N PRO A 612 22.12 36.32 -18.30
CA PRO A 612 22.89 37.42 -18.87
C PRO A 612 23.47 37.09 -20.25
N ASN A 613 23.24 37.98 -21.23
CA ASN A 613 23.73 37.85 -22.60
C ASN A 613 23.11 36.69 -23.41
N ARG A 614 21.96 36.18 -22.98
CA ARG A 614 21.20 35.13 -23.69
C ARG A 614 19.91 35.68 -24.27
N ASP A 615 19.78 35.57 -25.59
CA ASP A 615 18.51 35.74 -26.29
C ASP A 615 17.92 34.36 -26.63
N PHE A 616 16.86 33.97 -25.94
CA PHE A 616 16.14 32.71 -26.17
C PHE A 616 15.27 32.74 -27.45
N SER A 617 15.13 33.89 -28.13
CA SER A 617 14.48 33.96 -29.45
C SER A 617 15.38 33.43 -30.59
N VAL A 618 16.67 33.24 -30.33
CA VAL A 618 17.64 32.63 -31.26
C VAL A 618 17.95 31.19 -30.79
N PRO A 619 17.52 30.15 -31.53
CA PRO A 619 17.73 28.77 -31.12
C PRO A 619 19.22 28.40 -31.27
N GLU A 620 19.82 27.84 -30.23
CA GLU A 620 21.27 27.54 -30.19
C GLU A 620 21.72 26.50 -31.23
N LYS A 621 20.80 25.62 -31.63
CA LYS A 621 20.95 24.65 -32.70
C LYS A 621 19.80 24.78 -33.69
N LEU A 622 20.10 24.66 -34.98
CA LEU A 622 19.12 24.59 -36.05
C LEU A 622 19.35 23.31 -36.86
N LEU A 623 18.31 22.49 -37.01
CA LEU A 623 18.36 21.28 -37.83
C LEU A 623 18.11 21.64 -39.30
N LEU A 624 19.11 21.41 -40.15
CA LEU A 624 18.97 21.51 -41.59
C LEU A 624 18.55 20.16 -42.13
N PHE A 625 17.42 20.10 -42.84
CA PHE A 625 16.89 18.88 -43.47
C PHE A 625 17.32 18.72 -44.93
N MET A 626 17.76 19.80 -45.57
CA MET A 626 18.27 19.83 -46.94
C MET A 626 19.55 20.67 -47.05
N ASN A 627 20.35 20.38 -48.07
CA ASN A 627 21.61 21.08 -48.34
C ASN A 627 21.34 22.58 -48.46
N THR A 628 21.99 23.39 -47.62
CA THR A 628 21.67 24.84 -47.50
C THR A 628 22.88 25.69 -47.87
N SER A 629 22.68 26.68 -48.75
CA SER A 629 23.71 27.61 -49.20
C SER A 629 24.21 28.54 -48.09
N LEU A 630 25.53 28.75 -48.05
CA LEU A 630 26.23 29.68 -47.18
C LEU A 630 26.45 31.03 -47.88
N HIS A 631 26.26 32.12 -47.13
CA HIS A 631 26.35 33.49 -47.61
C HIS A 631 27.18 34.37 -46.66
N GLU A 632 27.90 35.36 -47.17
CA GLU A 632 28.63 36.34 -46.33
C GLU A 632 27.70 37.30 -45.58
N LYS A 633 26.50 37.54 -46.11
CA LYS A 633 25.52 38.52 -45.58
C LYS A 633 24.10 37.94 -45.57
N PRO A 634 23.21 38.44 -44.70
CA PRO A 634 21.82 38.02 -44.61
C PRO A 634 20.96 38.70 -45.68
N ASP A 635 21.33 38.53 -46.94
CA ASP A 635 20.61 39.07 -48.09
C ASP A 635 20.73 38.16 -49.32
N SER A 636 19.70 38.16 -50.17
CA SER A 636 19.62 37.29 -51.35
C SER A 636 20.55 37.70 -52.49
N SER A 637 21.29 38.81 -52.35
CA SER A 637 22.36 39.22 -53.28
C SER A 637 23.76 38.83 -52.80
N SER A 638 23.89 38.23 -51.62
CA SER A 638 25.17 37.86 -51.03
C SER A 638 25.88 36.77 -51.82
N THR A 639 27.20 36.95 -52.01
CA THR A 639 28.14 35.95 -52.52
C THR A 639 27.89 34.58 -51.89
N TYR A 640 27.82 33.55 -52.72
CA TYR A 640 27.74 32.15 -52.31
C TYR A 640 29.12 31.65 -51.85
N MET A 641 29.18 31.11 -50.63
CA MET A 641 30.42 30.74 -49.93
C MET A 641 30.64 29.23 -49.80
N GLY A 642 29.70 28.43 -50.32
CA GLY A 642 29.64 26.98 -50.20
C GLY A 642 28.26 26.51 -49.73
N THR A 643 28.15 25.23 -49.40
CA THR A 643 26.90 24.61 -48.94
C THR A 643 27.17 23.79 -47.69
N VAL A 644 26.24 23.84 -46.74
CA VAL A 644 26.18 22.91 -45.60
C VAL A 644 25.36 21.71 -46.01
N SER A 645 25.98 20.52 -46.03
CA SER A 645 25.28 19.27 -46.33
C SER A 645 24.29 18.91 -45.24
N ALA A 646 23.16 18.29 -45.59
CA ALA A 646 22.12 17.86 -44.66
C ALA A 646 21.91 16.32 -44.71
N PRO A 647 21.27 15.72 -43.69
CA PRO A 647 20.75 16.33 -42.47
C PRO A 647 21.82 16.57 -41.40
N GLN A 648 21.89 17.78 -40.83
CA GLN A 648 22.73 18.06 -39.65
C GLN A 648 22.25 19.24 -38.79
N ASN A 649 22.61 19.22 -37.50
CA ASN A 649 22.42 20.34 -36.58
C ASN A 649 23.57 21.34 -36.68
N VAL A 650 23.29 22.55 -37.16
CA VAL A 650 24.26 23.67 -37.16
C VAL A 650 24.14 24.49 -35.88
N THR A 651 25.27 25.04 -35.39
CA THR A 651 25.27 25.99 -34.26
C THR A 651 24.90 27.37 -34.79
N VAL A 652 23.85 27.98 -34.24
CA VAL A 652 23.46 29.37 -34.55
C VAL A 652 24.23 30.32 -33.64
N LEU A 653 24.64 31.44 -34.20
CA LEU A 653 25.41 32.50 -33.54
C LEU A 653 24.60 33.81 -33.43
N ASP A 654 23.75 34.10 -34.42
CA ASP A 654 22.90 35.29 -34.50
C ASP A 654 21.71 35.07 -35.47
N LYS A 655 20.70 35.94 -35.45
CA LYS A 655 19.54 35.92 -36.36
C LYS A 655 19.16 37.33 -36.82
N LYS A 656 18.91 37.51 -38.12
CA LYS A 656 18.44 38.78 -38.69
C LYS A 656 17.35 38.55 -39.74
N GLY A 657 16.11 38.88 -39.39
CA GLY A 657 14.95 38.47 -40.20
C GLY A 657 14.85 36.95 -40.25
N ASP A 658 14.65 36.38 -41.45
CA ASP A 658 14.62 34.93 -41.66
C ASP A 658 16.01 34.28 -41.83
N TRP A 659 17.07 35.09 -41.83
CA TRP A 659 18.45 34.63 -41.96
C TRP A 659 19.08 34.28 -40.62
N TYR A 660 19.84 33.19 -40.60
CA TYR A 660 20.55 32.70 -39.42
C TYR A 660 22.06 32.75 -39.67
N LEU A 661 22.82 33.38 -38.79
CA LEU A 661 24.28 33.33 -38.80
C LEU A 661 24.69 32.05 -38.08
N ILE A 662 25.42 31.17 -38.75
CA ILE A 662 25.81 29.87 -38.19
C ILE A 662 27.34 29.73 -38.13
N GLN A 663 27.82 28.97 -37.16
CA GLN A 663 29.24 28.61 -37.09
C GLN A 663 29.55 27.56 -38.16
N THR A 664 30.45 27.88 -39.08
CA THR A 664 31.03 26.92 -40.04
C THR A 664 32.52 26.69 -39.76
N TRP A 665 33.11 25.72 -40.46
CA TRP A 665 34.57 25.50 -40.45
C TRP A 665 35.37 26.66 -41.09
N ARG A 666 34.72 27.57 -41.82
CA ARG A 666 35.33 28.77 -42.41
C ARG A 666 35.10 30.04 -41.56
N GLY A 667 34.44 29.91 -40.41
CA GLY A 667 33.95 31.04 -39.60
C GLY A 667 32.42 31.22 -39.67
N PRO A 668 31.89 32.29 -39.06
CA PRO A 668 30.46 32.62 -39.10
C PRO A 668 29.99 32.95 -40.52
N LEU A 669 28.95 32.27 -41.02
CA LEU A 669 28.33 32.53 -42.33
C LEU A 669 26.80 32.45 -42.23
N TRP A 670 26.09 33.23 -43.04
CA TRP A 670 24.64 33.30 -43.04
C TRP A 670 24.01 32.19 -43.89
N ILE A 671 22.83 31.74 -43.49
CA ILE A 671 21.98 30.80 -44.23
C ILE A 671 20.53 31.27 -44.27
N LEU A 672 19.82 30.88 -45.33
CA LEU A 672 18.37 30.90 -45.43
C LEU A 672 17.87 29.44 -45.53
N PRO A 673 17.29 28.86 -44.47
CA PRO A 673 16.89 27.45 -44.48
C PRO A 673 15.80 27.13 -45.52
N ASN A 674 15.81 25.89 -46.00
CA ASN A 674 14.77 25.28 -46.86
C ASN A 674 14.61 25.88 -48.28
N HIS A 675 15.69 26.37 -48.89
CA HIS A 675 15.75 26.71 -50.32
C HIS A 675 16.83 25.89 -51.06
N ASP A 676 16.41 24.99 -51.95
CA ASP A 676 17.27 24.29 -52.91
C ASP A 676 16.97 24.80 -54.33
N THR A 677 17.93 25.46 -54.97
CA THR A 677 17.79 26.04 -56.32
C THR A 677 18.01 25.04 -57.46
N SER A 678 18.22 23.74 -57.16
CA SER A 678 18.44 22.69 -58.17
C SER A 678 17.16 21.95 -58.60
N LEU A 679 16.03 22.20 -57.95
CA LEU A 679 14.73 21.63 -58.31
C LEU A 679 13.89 22.62 -59.16
N PRO A 680 13.08 22.13 -60.11
CA PRO A 680 12.13 22.97 -60.83
C PRO A 680 11.07 23.48 -59.85
N SER A 681 10.83 24.79 -59.81
CA SER A 681 9.89 25.42 -58.87
C SER A 681 8.44 24.94 -59.02
N THR A 682 8.09 24.41 -60.20
CA THR A 682 6.77 23.82 -60.47
C THR A 682 6.89 22.59 -61.38
N ILE A 683 5.90 21.70 -61.30
CA ILE A 683 5.73 20.56 -62.20
C ILE A 683 4.28 20.51 -62.72
N THR A 684 4.10 20.22 -64.00
CA THR A 684 2.76 20.12 -64.63
C THR A 684 2.29 18.68 -64.68
N LEU A 685 1.17 18.43 -64.00
CA LEU A 685 0.46 17.15 -64.00
C LEU A 685 -0.53 17.15 -65.17
N THR A 686 -0.42 16.16 -66.06
CA THR A 686 -1.28 15.98 -67.25
C THR A 686 -2.34 14.90 -67.03
N LYS A 687 -2.27 14.17 -65.91
CA LYS A 687 -3.27 13.20 -65.46
C LYS A 687 -3.66 13.52 -64.02
N VAL A 688 -4.82 13.00 -63.59
CA VAL A 688 -5.10 12.86 -62.15
C VAL A 688 -3.90 12.13 -61.52
N THR A 689 -3.44 12.57 -60.36
CA THR A 689 -2.26 12.01 -59.68
C THR A 689 -2.58 11.77 -58.22
N SER A 690 -2.19 10.61 -57.67
CA SER A 690 -2.41 10.27 -56.26
C SER A 690 -1.49 11.06 -55.34
N LEU A 691 -2.04 11.55 -54.23
CA LEU A 691 -1.33 12.25 -53.16
C LEU A 691 -1.06 11.27 -52.01
N HIS A 692 0.16 11.27 -51.47
CA HIS A 692 0.58 10.38 -50.39
C HIS A 692 1.20 11.19 -49.23
N SER A 693 1.12 10.68 -48.00
CA SER A 693 1.74 11.32 -46.82
C SER A 693 3.27 11.30 -46.87
N GLU A 694 3.84 10.31 -47.53
CA GLU A 694 5.28 10.06 -47.72
C GLU A 694 5.49 9.23 -49.01
N PRO A 695 6.71 9.12 -49.57
CA PRO A 695 6.99 8.28 -50.74
C PRO A 695 6.57 6.81 -50.52
N ASN A 696 5.75 6.26 -51.44
CA ASN A 696 5.09 4.95 -51.31
C ASN A 696 4.15 4.79 -50.07
N GLY A 697 3.83 5.87 -49.36
CA GLY A 697 3.04 5.87 -48.14
C GLY A 697 1.53 5.84 -48.35
N VAL A 698 0.79 6.16 -47.29
CA VAL A 698 -0.69 6.07 -47.27
C VAL A 698 -1.33 7.09 -48.22
N TYR A 699 -2.26 6.60 -49.05
CA TYR A 699 -3.08 7.41 -49.95
C TYR A 699 -3.87 8.48 -49.16
N SER A 700 -3.68 9.74 -49.53
CA SER A 700 -4.19 10.93 -48.84
C SER A 700 -5.17 11.77 -49.67
N GLY A 701 -5.44 11.33 -50.91
CA GLY A 701 -6.33 11.96 -51.88
C GLY A 701 -5.75 11.91 -53.29
N SER A 702 -6.34 12.63 -54.23
CA SER A 702 -5.79 12.85 -55.57
C SER A 702 -5.92 14.31 -55.99
N VAL A 703 -5.11 14.70 -56.97
CA VAL A 703 -5.09 16.04 -57.55
C VAL A 703 -5.33 15.94 -59.07
N SER A 704 -6.26 16.74 -59.59
CA SER A 704 -6.57 16.81 -61.02
C SER A 704 -5.42 17.46 -61.82
N PRO A 705 -5.32 17.22 -63.15
CA PRO A 705 -4.28 17.79 -64.00
C PRO A 705 -4.13 19.30 -63.82
N GLN A 706 -2.98 19.75 -63.32
CA GLN A 706 -2.63 21.15 -63.11
C GLN A 706 -1.13 21.32 -62.89
N THR A 707 -0.63 22.56 -62.94
CA THR A 707 0.73 22.89 -62.51
C THR A 707 0.76 23.10 -60.99
N VAL A 708 1.65 22.39 -60.29
CA VAL A 708 1.79 22.40 -58.83
C VAL A 708 3.20 22.84 -58.42
N THR A 709 3.32 23.56 -57.32
CA THR A 709 4.62 24.01 -56.76
C THR A 709 5.35 22.85 -56.10
N VAL A 710 6.61 22.64 -56.49
CA VAL A 710 7.50 21.63 -55.89
C VAL A 710 8.16 22.22 -54.64
N LEU A 711 8.11 21.48 -53.55
CA LEU A 711 8.73 21.80 -52.26
C LEU A 711 9.98 20.96 -51.98
N GLY A 712 10.10 19.79 -52.64
CA GLY A 712 11.24 18.88 -52.48
C GLY A 712 11.15 17.66 -53.39
N LYS A 713 12.18 16.83 -53.39
CA LYS A 713 12.25 15.57 -54.15
C LYS A 713 12.99 14.49 -53.34
N GLN A 714 12.51 13.26 -53.41
CA GLN A 714 13.14 12.09 -52.78
C GLN A 714 12.99 10.87 -53.70
N GLY A 715 14.09 10.42 -54.30
CA GLY A 715 14.03 9.46 -55.40
C GLY A 715 13.22 10.03 -56.57
N ASP A 716 12.28 9.27 -57.13
CA ASP A 716 11.38 9.74 -58.19
C ASP A 716 10.14 10.49 -57.67
N TRP A 717 9.96 10.56 -56.35
CA TRP A 717 8.83 11.24 -55.72
C TRP A 717 9.11 12.73 -55.53
N TYR A 718 8.11 13.57 -55.80
CA TYR A 718 8.16 15.01 -55.57
C TYR A 718 7.21 15.37 -54.42
N GLN A 719 7.68 16.16 -53.46
CA GLN A 719 6.82 16.79 -52.48
C GLN A 719 6.28 18.09 -53.09
N ILE A 720 4.97 18.29 -53.01
CA ILE A 720 4.28 19.45 -53.59
C ILE A 720 3.45 20.17 -52.54
N SER A 721 3.22 21.46 -52.75
CA SER A 721 2.28 22.22 -51.94
C SER A 721 0.84 21.84 -52.30
N THR A 722 0.03 21.50 -51.31
CA THR A 722 -1.40 21.21 -51.48
C THR A 722 -2.23 21.96 -50.43
N TRP A 723 -3.55 22.02 -50.63
CA TRP A 723 -4.49 22.63 -49.66
C TRP A 723 -4.56 21.89 -48.31
N LYS A 724 -3.96 20.69 -48.19
CA LYS A 724 -3.78 19.97 -46.91
C LYS A 724 -2.37 20.14 -46.30
N GLY A 725 -1.51 20.97 -46.91
CA GLY A 725 -0.09 21.05 -46.61
C GLY A 725 0.78 20.23 -47.57
N PRO A 726 2.09 20.07 -47.29
CA PRO A 726 3.02 19.34 -48.15
C PRO A 726 2.67 17.85 -48.27
N LEU A 727 2.43 17.36 -49.49
CA LEU A 727 2.16 15.95 -49.77
C LEU A 727 3.01 15.45 -50.95
N TRP A 728 3.22 14.15 -51.02
CA TRP A 728 4.10 13.50 -51.99
C TRP A 728 3.32 12.95 -53.18
N ILE A 729 3.92 13.07 -54.37
CA ILE A 729 3.38 12.55 -55.64
C ILE A 729 4.45 11.79 -56.42
N LEU A 730 3.99 10.82 -57.22
CA LEU A 730 4.74 10.27 -58.35
C LEU A 730 4.10 10.84 -59.64
N PRO A 731 4.70 11.83 -60.32
CA PRO A 731 4.01 12.61 -61.34
C PRO A 731 3.46 11.76 -62.50
N ASN A 732 2.20 12.01 -62.87
CA ASN A 732 1.52 11.42 -64.04
C ASN A 732 1.33 9.89 -64.00
N GLN A 733 1.46 9.26 -62.83
CA GLN A 733 1.04 7.87 -62.61
C GLN A 733 -0.28 7.79 -61.83
N ASN A 734 -1.19 6.95 -62.31
CA ASN A 734 -2.35 6.49 -61.57
C ASN A 734 -2.00 5.14 -60.94
N PHE A 735 -2.09 5.05 -59.61
CA PHE A 735 -2.31 3.78 -58.93
C PHE A 735 -3.83 3.56 -58.90
N ASN A 736 -4.29 2.45 -59.49
CA ASN A 736 -5.67 1.97 -59.34
C ASN A 736 -5.84 1.30 -57.97
#